data_AF-A0A4Y2BNP5-F1
#
_entry.id   AF-A0A4Y2BNP5-F1
#
_cell.length_a   1.000
_cell.length_b   1.000
_cell.length_c   1.000
_cell.angle_alpha   90.00
_cell.angle_beta   90.00
_cell.angle_gamma   90.00
#
_symmetry.space_group_name_H-M   'P 1'
#
loop_
_entity.id
_entity.type
_entity.pdbx_description
1 polymer ?
#
loop_
_entity_poly.entity_id
_entity_poly.type
_entity_poly.pdbx_seq_one_letter_code
_entity_poly.pdbx_strand_id
1 'polypeptide(L)'
;MKHNFKALVFLLLLHTSFSAHPSRSSGVTDASTPPPTTPHPITVKLEQLQRLEESSLTGWYHMVNKFLELIKPDQRTLEDAINFATGKHGLNPQEFVLKIAKMNYAFLTMVIIGIVYVIVMLITGIFFFCCRFCGRCGAKDSQKQRRSDNCWRTIHKFCLILMVAFLVVPITCMCIINEHMQHSSPSVKGNITEVFDILGNFANTTDGDIDNAIDHVIENPIQNFDAFKSSFVELVQENISNTIDHEKLEDIKNIVSWIASVEEKHAAITNASELSRAVQNLKSNIRSIRQEVRGLHNCSNSEKKICQLNFELLPIERINVDDAYDHVHNEFQKLLKINFEELTNTIDQIQNNTILRNKIEQESESLKRFVNETMSGDKDGLKDIKERVKFYTNKLRSVSMTGKQEVKKVFAETDGYEIYRYWVMFGIAAVLLVPVLFLTLGLVCGCSGYEKERHPTKRSSTSNCGGFCLILAVYYFFLVSSALMIATIALLILGGNMQTFVCIPLYEEGFTVLDEMKEKLASLDKSELLEGIKPSKLLNDCKGDKSIIYALGLINETDPTSFQKFLTNSDIMNPDSDNEIDQKLRNALLEITSNIRERLHQFTNALNLQELKEIPERLQDRLTASRSNISRFIEDVTTALREDLSKNDLDILHIVNDSAAALYSEMNALQEKLNRFSETLLNIYNEADLYKDKIRDIESSLDQVEEKLPKVVKAHLFHAVASSTGWTARVQNIGKCFPVWIAFKIARTAVCEFVVAPINGYWFGLGWALFIIIPTIFFSVKLSRFYLRMKYDDDSYIPDSGEAIPLEEPQFGPHQNYMVHPSSNNQSRNFHYK
;
A
#
# COMPACT_ATOMS: atom_id res chain seq x y z
N MET A 1 26.68 1.33 -24.33
CA MET A 1 25.52 0.97 -23.45
C MET A 1 25.94 0.31 -22.13
N LYS A 2 26.35 -0.97 -22.02
CA LYS A 2 26.90 -1.50 -20.75
C LYS A 2 28.10 -0.67 -20.21
N HIS A 3 28.91 -0.10 -21.10
CA HIS A 3 29.96 0.85 -20.73
C HIS A 3 29.45 2.23 -20.28
N ASN A 4 28.21 2.63 -20.58
CA ASN A 4 27.68 3.95 -20.25
C ASN A 4 26.99 3.94 -18.87
N PHE A 5 26.30 2.85 -18.52
CA PHE A 5 25.90 2.63 -17.12
C PHE A 5 27.14 2.49 -16.24
N LYS A 6 28.15 1.72 -16.67
CA LYS A 6 29.47 1.71 -16.02
C LYS A 6 30.17 3.07 -16.03
N ALA A 7 29.93 3.95 -17.00
CA ALA A 7 30.52 5.30 -17.05
C ALA A 7 29.78 6.32 -16.18
N LEU A 8 28.46 6.17 -15.99
CA LEU A 8 27.67 7.04 -15.10
C LEU A 8 27.82 6.59 -13.64
N VAL A 9 27.82 5.28 -13.40
CA VAL A 9 28.18 4.69 -12.11
C VAL A 9 29.67 4.89 -11.83
N PHE A 10 30.56 4.90 -12.83
CA PHE A 10 31.91 5.51 -12.68
C PHE A 10 31.76 6.97 -12.30
N LEU A 11 31.16 7.86 -13.10
CA LEU A 11 31.18 9.30 -12.82
C LEU A 11 30.54 9.68 -11.46
N LEU A 12 29.68 8.83 -10.91
CA LEU A 12 29.13 8.93 -9.54
C LEU A 12 29.99 8.24 -8.46
N LEU A 13 30.91 7.31 -8.79
CA LEU A 13 31.80 6.61 -7.84
C LEU A 13 33.30 6.95 -7.96
N LEU A 14 33.78 7.45 -9.11
CA LEU A 14 35.20 7.53 -9.48
C LEU A 14 35.92 8.79 -8.98
N HIS A 15 35.28 9.59 -8.10
CA HIS A 15 36.02 10.55 -7.30
C HIS A 15 35.74 10.53 -5.81
N THR A 16 34.99 9.55 -5.30
CA THR A 16 34.86 9.31 -3.85
C THR A 16 35.52 8.02 -3.43
N SER A 17 36.81 8.11 -3.12
CA SER A 17 37.39 7.24 -2.09
C SER A 17 36.79 7.62 -0.72
N PHE A 18 35.68 6.93 -0.38
CA PHE A 18 35.37 6.34 0.93
C PHE A 18 34.82 7.19 2.12
N SER A 19 33.49 7.48 2.34
CA SER A 19 33.05 7.68 3.79
C SER A 19 31.77 8.46 4.44
N ALA A 20 31.64 9.82 4.48
CA ALA A 20 30.89 10.85 5.38
C ALA A 20 31.01 11.03 6.93
N HIS A 21 30.00 11.68 7.58
CA HIS A 21 29.51 11.74 9.00
C HIS A 21 28.35 12.80 9.04
N PRO A 22 27.05 12.48 9.33
CA PRO A 22 26.30 13.37 10.23
C PRO A 22 25.31 12.74 11.27
N SER A 23 25.40 13.30 12.47
CA SER A 23 24.38 13.41 13.53
C SER A 23 23.60 14.74 13.38
N ARG A 24 22.62 15.17 14.19
CA ARG A 24 21.47 14.59 14.96
C ARG A 24 20.75 15.80 15.62
N SER A 25 19.43 15.75 15.90
CA SER A 25 18.76 16.78 16.74
C SER A 25 17.53 16.26 17.50
N SER A 26 17.29 16.85 18.68
CA SER A 26 16.19 16.73 19.67
C SER A 26 14.76 16.50 19.14
N GLY A 27 13.80 15.94 19.90
CA GLY A 27 13.81 15.46 21.30
C GLY A 27 12.47 15.75 22.03
N VAL A 28 11.69 14.72 22.37
CA VAL A 28 10.42 14.79 23.14
C VAL A 28 10.33 13.59 24.10
N THR A 29 9.61 13.76 25.21
CA THR A 29 9.64 12.97 26.46
C THR A 29 8.88 11.63 26.47
N ASP A 30 9.20 10.83 27.48
CA ASP A 30 8.74 9.45 27.78
C ASP A 30 7.23 9.19 27.77
N ALA A 31 6.83 7.95 27.42
CA ALA A 31 6.20 7.01 28.39
C ALA A 31 5.93 5.60 27.80
N SER A 32 5.90 4.60 28.70
CA SER A 32 5.40 3.20 28.57
C SER A 32 6.27 2.15 27.87
N THR A 33 6.75 1.18 28.67
CA THR A 33 7.56 0.01 28.30
C THR A 33 6.73 -1.29 28.24
N PRO A 34 6.89 -2.12 27.21
CA PRO A 34 6.66 -3.57 27.24
C PRO A 34 8.00 -4.37 27.42
N PRO A 35 7.96 -5.71 27.65
CA PRO A 35 9.06 -6.47 28.27
C PRO A 35 10.27 -6.76 27.35
N PRO A 36 11.43 -7.16 27.92
CA PRO A 36 12.69 -7.21 27.19
C PRO A 36 12.81 -8.42 26.25
N THR A 37 12.71 -8.18 24.95
CA THR A 37 13.26 -9.09 23.93
C THR A 37 14.77 -8.91 23.84
N THR A 38 15.49 -10.03 23.68
CA THR A 38 16.95 -10.03 23.48
C THR A 38 17.34 -9.15 22.29
N PRO A 39 18.33 -8.23 22.41
CA PRO A 39 18.69 -7.33 21.31
C PRO A 39 19.09 -8.10 20.05
N HIS A 40 18.54 -7.75 18.90
CA HIS A 40 18.95 -8.35 17.63
C HIS A 40 20.45 -8.13 17.39
N PRO A 41 21.19 -9.06 16.76
CA PRO A 41 22.63 -8.89 16.50
C PRO A 41 22.98 -7.57 15.78
N ILE A 42 22.04 -7.07 14.98
CA ILE A 42 22.10 -5.80 14.27
C ILE A 42 22.12 -4.60 15.23
N THR A 43 21.35 -4.60 16.33
CA THR A 43 21.33 -3.47 17.27
C THR A 43 22.65 -3.37 18.04
N VAL A 44 23.31 -4.50 18.33
CA VAL A 44 24.65 -4.51 18.95
C VAL A 44 25.71 -3.92 18.02
N LYS A 45 25.65 -4.21 16.71
CA LYS A 45 26.52 -3.55 15.71
C LYS A 45 26.19 -2.07 15.51
N LEU A 46 24.91 -1.70 15.64
CA LEU A 46 24.47 -0.31 15.59
C LEU A 46 25.01 0.49 16.78
N GLU A 47 25.03 -0.10 17.98
CA GLU A 47 25.70 0.48 19.16
C GLU A 47 27.22 0.57 19.01
N GLN A 48 27.87 -0.37 18.29
CA GLN A 48 29.30 -0.28 17.98
C GLN A 48 29.60 0.85 16.98
N LEU A 49 28.72 1.06 15.99
CA LEU A 49 28.75 2.23 15.11
C LEU A 49 28.54 3.54 15.89
N GLN A 50 27.60 3.58 16.83
CA GLN A 50 27.36 4.76 17.67
C GLN A 50 28.47 5.01 18.70
N ARG A 51 29.18 3.97 19.17
CA ARG A 51 30.39 4.15 20.00
C ARG A 51 31.60 4.68 19.22
N LEU A 52 31.60 4.63 17.88
CA LEU A 52 32.56 5.36 17.05
C LEU A 52 32.18 6.85 16.87
N GLU A 53 30.91 7.21 17.09
CA GLU A 53 30.40 8.59 17.08
C GLU A 53 30.96 9.43 18.25
N GLU A 54 31.29 8.78 19.39
CA GLU A 54 31.96 9.35 20.57
C GLU A 54 33.47 9.63 20.36
N SER A 55 33.85 10.06 19.17
CA SER A 55 35.21 10.50 18.89
C SER A 55 35.56 11.80 19.63
N SER A 56 36.83 11.99 19.97
CA SER A 56 37.33 13.28 20.50
C SER A 56 37.19 14.46 19.52
N LEU A 57 36.68 14.21 18.31
CA LEU A 57 36.45 15.17 17.23
C LEU A 57 34.99 15.63 17.09
N THR A 58 34.04 15.18 17.94
CA THR A 58 32.61 15.58 17.81
C THR A 58 32.43 17.11 17.72
N GLY A 59 33.13 17.88 18.56
CA GLY A 59 33.11 19.35 18.52
C GLY A 59 33.75 19.95 17.25
N TRP A 60 34.77 19.28 16.70
CA TRP A 60 35.40 19.66 15.44
C TRP A 60 34.45 19.46 14.25
N TYR A 61 33.86 18.27 14.12
CA TYR A 61 32.90 17.98 13.06
C TYR A 61 31.62 18.84 13.18
N HIS A 62 31.17 19.16 14.41
CA HIS A 62 30.05 20.09 14.58
C HIS A 62 30.36 21.49 14.02
N MET A 63 31.55 22.02 14.29
CA MET A 63 32.00 23.30 13.76
C MET A 63 32.13 23.28 12.22
N VAL A 64 32.69 22.20 11.66
CA VAL A 64 32.80 21.97 10.21
C VAL A 64 31.42 21.92 9.56
N ASN A 65 30.47 21.19 10.16
CA ASN A 65 29.10 21.07 9.67
C ASN A 65 28.37 22.42 9.75
N LYS A 66 28.54 23.21 10.81
CA LYS A 66 27.99 24.57 10.91
C LYS A 66 28.58 25.53 9.86
N PHE A 67 29.86 25.40 9.54
CA PHE A 67 30.46 26.15 8.44
C PHE A 67 29.91 25.72 7.08
N LEU A 68 29.75 24.41 6.85
CA LEU A 68 29.14 23.88 5.63
C LEU A 68 27.68 24.27 5.48
N GLU A 69 26.88 24.27 6.55
CA GLU A 69 25.51 24.78 6.57
C GLU A 69 25.43 26.27 6.16
N LEU A 70 26.44 27.07 6.51
CA LEU A 70 26.52 28.49 6.15
C LEU A 70 26.85 28.70 4.65
N ILE A 71 27.66 27.82 4.05
CA ILE A 71 28.07 27.92 2.64
C ILE A 71 27.32 26.98 1.69
N LYS A 72 26.34 26.22 2.19
CA LYS A 72 25.65 25.20 1.39
C LYS A 72 24.90 25.85 0.22
N PRO A 73 24.98 25.26 -0.99
CA PRO A 73 24.12 25.66 -2.09
C PRO A 73 22.63 25.39 -1.83
N ASP A 74 21.76 26.10 -2.58
CA ASP A 74 20.30 25.92 -2.52
C ASP A 74 19.91 24.51 -3.01
N GLN A 75 18.88 23.90 -2.41
CA GLN A 75 18.45 22.52 -2.66
C GLN A 75 17.99 22.33 -4.12
N ARG A 76 17.41 23.39 -4.72
CA ARG A 76 17.06 23.45 -6.15
C ARG A 76 18.23 23.21 -7.11
N THR A 77 19.48 23.38 -6.66
CA THR A 77 20.64 23.24 -7.54
C THR A 77 20.91 21.80 -7.93
N LEU A 78 20.51 20.84 -7.10
CA LEU A 78 20.61 19.42 -7.44
C LEU A 78 19.68 19.08 -8.60
N GLU A 79 18.46 19.60 -8.57
CA GLU A 79 17.46 19.36 -9.61
C GLU A 79 17.93 19.89 -10.98
N ASP A 80 18.43 21.12 -11.01
CA ASP A 80 19.00 21.77 -12.19
C ASP A 80 20.29 21.10 -12.70
N ALA A 81 21.18 20.68 -11.80
CA ALA A 81 22.42 19.99 -12.17
C ALA A 81 22.13 18.63 -12.84
N ILE A 82 21.17 17.85 -12.33
CA ILE A 82 20.79 16.58 -12.96
C ILE A 82 20.00 16.84 -14.27
N ASN A 83 19.20 17.91 -14.37
CA ASN A 83 18.51 18.28 -15.62
C ASN A 83 19.50 18.58 -16.77
N PHE A 84 20.69 19.12 -16.46
CA PHE A 84 21.76 19.29 -17.43
C PHE A 84 22.53 17.98 -17.71
N ALA A 85 22.88 17.21 -16.68
CA ALA A 85 23.57 15.92 -16.85
C ALA A 85 22.74 14.89 -17.65
N THR A 86 21.41 15.01 -17.61
CA THR A 86 20.46 14.21 -18.41
C THR A 86 20.13 14.80 -19.78
N GLY A 87 20.72 15.95 -20.16
CA GLY A 87 20.50 16.60 -21.45
C GLY A 87 19.10 17.17 -21.68
N LYS A 88 18.27 17.28 -20.64
CA LYS A 88 16.89 17.80 -20.72
C LYS A 88 16.79 19.33 -20.70
N HIS A 89 17.91 20.04 -20.58
CA HIS A 89 17.91 21.50 -20.46
C HIS A 89 18.16 22.20 -21.80
N GLY A 90 17.20 23.02 -22.25
CA GLY A 90 17.35 23.90 -23.42
C GLY A 90 18.15 25.20 -23.17
N LEU A 91 19.02 25.24 -22.15
CA LEU A 91 19.88 26.40 -21.87
C LEU A 91 21.23 26.26 -22.55
N ASN A 92 21.80 27.39 -22.99
CA ASN A 92 23.19 27.41 -23.45
C ASN A 92 24.16 27.09 -22.30
N PRO A 93 25.33 26.47 -22.56
CA PRO A 93 26.31 26.13 -21.52
C PRO A 93 26.73 27.33 -20.63
N GLN A 94 26.77 28.53 -21.21
CA GLN A 94 27.08 29.77 -20.46
C GLN A 94 25.96 30.17 -19.49
N GLU A 95 24.69 30.04 -19.89
CA GLU A 95 23.55 30.34 -19.01
C GLU A 95 23.42 29.30 -17.90
N PHE A 96 23.70 28.03 -18.19
CA PHE A 96 23.75 26.97 -17.19
C PHE A 96 24.84 27.21 -16.14
N VAL A 97 26.07 27.53 -16.56
CA VAL A 97 27.17 27.91 -15.64
C VAL A 97 26.78 29.15 -14.82
N LEU A 98 26.11 30.14 -15.42
CA LEU A 98 25.61 31.32 -14.70
C LEU A 98 24.51 30.95 -13.68
N LYS A 99 23.61 30.02 -14.01
CA LYS A 99 22.51 29.56 -13.14
C LYS A 99 23.07 28.82 -11.93
N ILE A 100 23.95 27.84 -12.14
CA ILE A 100 24.65 27.12 -11.05
C ILE A 100 25.52 28.08 -10.22
N ALA A 101 26.24 29.01 -10.84
CA ALA A 101 27.04 30.00 -10.11
C ALA A 101 26.19 30.92 -9.20
N LYS A 102 24.98 31.29 -9.64
CA LYS A 102 24.02 32.06 -8.83
C LYS A 102 23.46 31.25 -7.66
N MET A 103 23.20 29.96 -7.84
CA MET A 103 22.63 29.09 -6.80
C MET A 103 23.69 28.56 -5.81
N ASN A 104 24.96 28.51 -6.23
CA ASN A 104 26.10 28.07 -5.42
C ASN A 104 27.00 29.24 -4.97
N TYR A 105 26.48 30.47 -4.89
CA TYR A 105 27.31 31.68 -4.77
C TYR A 105 28.26 31.66 -3.55
N ALA A 106 27.82 31.14 -2.40
CA ALA A 106 28.65 31.06 -1.18
C ALA A 106 29.81 30.06 -1.33
N PHE A 107 29.53 28.89 -1.90
CA PHE A 107 30.54 27.87 -2.20
C PHE A 107 31.56 28.35 -3.24
N LEU A 108 31.08 28.98 -4.32
CA LEU A 108 31.92 29.59 -5.35
C LEU A 108 32.78 30.72 -4.78
N THR A 109 32.24 31.51 -3.85
CA THR A 109 32.98 32.57 -3.15
C THR A 109 34.17 32.00 -2.36
N MET A 110 34.02 30.84 -1.69
CA MET A 110 35.13 30.19 -0.99
C MET A 110 36.23 29.72 -1.97
N VAL A 111 35.87 29.18 -3.14
CA VAL A 111 36.84 28.83 -4.19
C VAL A 111 37.57 30.08 -4.71
N ILE A 112 36.85 31.19 -4.94
CA ILE A 112 37.45 32.47 -5.36
C ILE A 112 38.40 33.01 -4.29
N ILE A 113 38.02 32.98 -3.00
CA ILE A 113 38.89 33.39 -1.88
C ILE A 113 40.17 32.55 -1.86
N GLY A 114 40.07 31.23 -2.06
CA GLY A 114 41.23 30.35 -2.16
C GLY A 114 42.17 30.69 -3.34
N ILE A 115 41.60 30.98 -4.52
CA ILE A 115 42.38 31.40 -5.70
C ILE A 115 43.07 32.75 -5.44
N VAL A 116 42.36 33.71 -4.83
CA VAL A 116 42.93 35.01 -4.44
C VAL A 116 44.06 34.82 -3.42
N TYR A 117 43.90 33.93 -2.44
CA TYR A 117 44.97 33.59 -1.48
C TYR A 117 46.22 33.04 -2.20
N VAL A 118 46.07 32.11 -3.15
CA VAL A 118 47.19 31.57 -3.94
C VAL A 118 47.94 32.68 -4.66
N ILE A 119 47.23 33.58 -5.35
CA ILE A 119 47.81 34.70 -6.09
C ILE A 119 48.52 35.67 -5.14
N VAL A 120 47.86 36.07 -4.05
CA VAL A 120 48.40 37.01 -3.05
C VAL A 120 49.65 36.43 -2.37
N MET A 121 49.66 35.15 -1.99
CA MET A 121 50.81 34.53 -1.33
C MET A 121 52.01 34.38 -2.26
N LEU A 122 51.82 34.05 -3.55
CA LEU A 122 52.91 34.02 -4.53
C LEU A 122 53.48 35.42 -4.76
N ILE A 123 52.63 36.42 -5.02
CA ILE A 123 53.04 37.80 -5.27
C ILE A 123 53.75 38.40 -4.05
N THR A 124 53.16 38.27 -2.86
CA THR A 124 53.76 38.80 -1.63
C THR A 124 55.03 38.04 -1.24
N GLY A 125 55.14 36.74 -1.52
CA GLY A 125 56.36 35.97 -1.31
C GLY A 125 57.53 36.46 -2.18
N ILE A 126 57.29 36.69 -3.48
CA ILE A 126 58.29 37.25 -4.40
C ILE A 126 58.69 38.66 -3.96
N PHE A 127 57.71 39.54 -3.70
CA PHE A 127 58.01 40.89 -3.21
C PHE A 127 58.75 40.88 -1.87
N PHE A 128 58.40 40.00 -0.93
CA PHE A 128 59.09 39.87 0.34
C PHE A 128 60.54 39.42 0.15
N PHE A 129 60.79 38.43 -0.72
CA PHE A 129 62.13 37.95 -1.06
C PHE A 129 62.99 39.09 -1.65
N CYS A 130 62.51 39.77 -2.70
CA CYS A 130 63.21 40.90 -3.32
C CYS A 130 63.42 42.07 -2.34
N CYS A 131 62.38 42.47 -1.61
CA CYS A 131 62.44 43.53 -0.60
C CYS A 131 63.48 43.22 0.49
N ARG A 132 63.56 41.96 0.92
CA ARG A 132 64.52 41.51 1.93
C ARG A 132 65.95 41.44 1.38
N PHE A 133 66.14 41.06 0.12
CA PHE A 133 67.44 41.14 -0.56
C PHE A 133 67.92 42.60 -0.70
N CYS A 134 67.01 43.55 -0.94
CA CYS A 134 67.30 44.99 -0.93
C CYS A 134 67.45 45.61 0.49
N GLY A 135 67.67 44.81 1.53
CA GLY A 135 67.87 45.30 2.92
C GLY A 135 66.63 45.91 3.57
N ARG A 136 65.44 45.73 2.99
CA ARG A 136 64.13 46.16 3.54
C ARG A 136 63.41 44.94 4.13
N CYS A 137 62.11 45.04 4.41
CA CYS A 137 61.27 43.94 4.94
C CYS A 137 61.91 43.13 6.10
N GLY A 138 62.52 43.84 7.05
CA GLY A 138 63.15 43.24 8.23
C GLY A 138 64.58 42.73 8.05
N ALA A 139 65.26 43.04 6.94
CA ALA A 139 66.70 42.83 6.73
C ALA A 139 67.51 44.16 6.75
N LYS A 140 67.01 45.21 7.42
CA LYS A 140 67.85 46.38 7.70
C LYS A 140 68.89 45.95 8.73
N ASP A 141 70.16 45.94 8.33
CA ASP A 141 71.34 45.56 9.14
C ASP A 141 71.66 46.54 10.29
N SER A 142 70.73 47.43 10.64
CA SER A 142 70.82 48.36 11.76
C SER A 142 69.48 48.58 12.48
N GLN A 143 69.56 48.95 13.76
CA GLN A 143 68.42 49.18 14.63
C GLN A 143 68.74 50.21 15.72
N LYS A 144 68.09 51.37 15.69
CA LYS A 144 68.03 52.31 16.83
C LYS A 144 67.27 51.69 18.01
N GLN A 145 67.81 51.75 19.22
CA GLN A 145 67.21 51.15 20.42
C GLN A 145 66.29 52.16 21.14
N ARG A 146 64.96 51.95 21.10
CA ARG A 146 63.98 52.83 21.77
C ARG A 146 63.40 52.19 23.03
N ARG A 147 63.02 53.01 24.03
CA ARG A 147 62.37 52.54 25.28
C ARG A 147 61.07 51.75 25.00
N SER A 148 60.33 52.10 23.95
CA SER A 148 59.13 51.42 23.45
C SER A 148 59.37 50.00 22.90
N ASP A 149 60.60 49.68 22.50
CA ASP A 149 60.90 48.43 21.76
C ASP A 149 60.74 47.19 22.63
N ASN A 150 60.94 47.32 23.95
CA ASN A 150 60.67 46.24 24.90
C ASN A 150 59.17 45.90 24.98
N CYS A 151 58.30 46.91 24.93
CA CYS A 151 56.85 46.71 24.90
C CYS A 151 56.43 46.03 23.59
N TRP A 152 56.85 46.57 22.44
CA TRP A 152 56.56 45.97 21.15
C TRP A 152 57.11 44.56 20.99
N ARG A 153 58.36 44.28 21.41
CA ARG A 153 58.90 42.90 21.40
C ARG A 153 58.02 41.95 22.21
N THR A 154 57.55 42.38 23.38
CA THR A 154 56.71 41.56 24.26
C THR A 154 55.34 41.28 23.64
N ILE A 155 54.72 42.29 23.00
CA ILE A 155 53.46 42.13 22.25
C ILE A 155 53.66 41.14 21.09
N HIS A 156 54.63 41.35 20.20
CA HIS A 156 54.85 40.46 19.06
C HIS A 156 55.20 39.03 19.50
N LYS A 157 55.92 38.86 20.62
CA LYS A 157 56.18 37.55 21.24
C LYS A 157 54.88 36.87 21.68
N PHE A 158 54.03 37.56 22.44
CA PHE A 158 52.77 36.99 22.94
C PHE A 158 51.82 36.65 21.78
N CYS A 159 51.66 37.57 20.83
CA CYS A 159 50.87 37.32 19.61
C CYS A 159 51.41 36.12 18.82
N LEU A 160 52.73 35.96 18.68
CA LEU A 160 53.30 34.82 17.97
C LEU A 160 53.11 33.49 18.72
N ILE A 161 53.22 33.48 20.05
CA ILE A 161 52.89 32.29 20.87
C ILE A 161 51.42 31.90 20.68
N LEU A 162 50.51 32.87 20.69
CA LEU A 162 49.08 32.65 20.46
C LEU A 162 48.80 32.10 19.04
N MET A 163 49.46 32.64 18.01
CA MET A 163 49.33 32.13 16.64
C MET A 163 49.90 30.72 16.49
N VAL A 164 51.03 30.40 17.15
CA VAL A 164 51.56 29.03 17.19
C VAL A 164 50.56 28.07 17.85
N ALA A 165 49.92 28.46 18.95
CA ALA A 165 48.85 27.64 19.56
C ALA A 165 47.68 27.41 18.59
N PHE A 166 47.22 28.45 17.88
CA PHE A 166 46.16 28.32 16.86
C PHE A 166 46.59 27.55 15.60
N LEU A 167 47.89 27.38 15.32
CA LEU A 167 48.39 26.50 14.27
C LEU A 167 48.48 25.03 14.70
N VAL A 168 48.81 24.76 15.97
CA VAL A 168 48.93 23.38 16.46
C VAL A 168 47.57 22.67 16.47
N VAL A 169 46.50 23.33 16.92
CA VAL A 169 45.14 22.74 17.00
C VAL A 169 44.68 22.08 15.69
N PRO A 170 44.61 22.76 14.53
CA PRO A 170 44.18 22.13 13.28
C PRO A 170 45.13 21.03 12.81
N ILE A 171 46.45 21.17 13.01
CA ILE A 171 47.43 20.13 12.62
C ILE A 171 47.19 18.86 13.45
N THR A 172 46.96 18.99 14.77
CA THR A 172 46.62 17.85 15.64
C THR A 172 45.29 17.22 15.21
N CYS A 173 44.25 18.01 14.93
CA CYS A 173 42.98 17.49 14.41
C CYS A 173 43.17 16.73 13.09
N MET A 174 43.94 17.26 12.14
CA MET A 174 44.25 16.59 10.86
C MET A 174 44.94 15.24 11.05
N CYS A 175 45.87 15.13 12.00
CA CYS A 175 46.52 13.85 12.35
C CYS A 175 45.53 12.85 12.96
N ILE A 176 44.70 13.27 13.93
CA ILE A 176 43.68 12.40 14.56
C ILE A 176 42.65 11.94 13.51
N ILE A 177 42.24 12.82 12.59
CA ILE A 177 41.33 12.50 11.49
C ILE A 177 41.93 11.43 10.57
N ASN A 178 43.20 11.56 10.18
CA ASN A 178 43.86 10.59 9.32
C ASN A 178 43.97 9.20 9.98
N GLU A 179 44.30 9.17 11.26
CA GLU A 179 44.39 7.94 12.07
C GLU A 179 43.00 7.29 12.26
N HIS A 180 41.98 8.11 12.52
CA HIS A 180 40.59 7.65 12.62
C HIS A 180 40.07 7.07 11.30
N MET A 181 40.38 7.67 10.15
CA MET A 181 40.08 7.10 8.84
C MET A 181 40.77 5.73 8.63
N GLN A 182 42.03 5.61 9.06
CA GLN A 182 42.78 4.36 8.96
C GLN A 182 42.14 3.24 9.80
N HIS A 183 41.79 3.53 11.06
CA HIS A 183 41.15 2.57 11.94
C HIS A 183 39.70 2.23 11.55
N SER A 184 38.97 3.17 10.94
CA SER A 184 37.58 2.96 10.53
C SER A 184 37.44 2.18 9.22
N SER A 185 38.44 2.24 8.33
CA SER A 185 38.43 1.59 7.00
C SER A 185 37.98 0.11 7.01
N PRO A 186 38.49 -0.79 7.89
CA PRO A 186 38.01 -2.18 7.97
C PRO A 186 36.54 -2.29 8.38
N SER A 187 36.11 -1.50 9.36
CA SER A 187 34.73 -1.47 9.86
C SER A 187 33.75 -1.02 8.78
N VAL A 188 34.09 0.04 8.03
CA VAL A 188 33.27 0.52 6.91
C VAL A 188 33.17 -0.54 5.81
N LYS A 189 34.29 -1.20 5.44
CA LYS A 189 34.31 -2.29 4.46
C LYS A 189 33.44 -3.47 4.89
N GLY A 190 33.50 -3.84 6.17
CA GLY A 190 32.62 -4.85 6.77
C GLY A 190 31.14 -4.45 6.68
N ASN A 191 30.81 -3.25 7.16
CA ASN A 191 29.44 -2.73 7.21
C ASN A 191 28.80 -2.61 5.83
N ILE A 192 29.49 -2.06 4.82
CA ILE A 192 28.96 -1.97 3.45
C ILE A 192 28.82 -3.37 2.83
N THR A 193 29.71 -4.31 3.14
CA THR A 193 29.56 -5.71 2.69
C THR A 193 28.32 -6.36 3.32
N GLU A 194 28.07 -6.09 4.61
CA GLU A 194 26.94 -6.60 5.39
C GLU A 194 25.58 -6.03 4.93
N VAL A 195 25.53 -4.79 4.43
CA VAL A 195 24.32 -4.24 3.79
C VAL A 195 23.77 -5.19 2.72
N PHE A 196 24.63 -5.73 1.85
CA PHE A 196 24.19 -6.67 0.82
C PHE A 196 23.77 -8.03 1.39
N ASP A 197 24.40 -8.50 2.47
CA ASP A 197 23.98 -9.73 3.15
C ASP A 197 22.61 -9.57 3.84
N ILE A 198 22.34 -8.42 4.45
CA ILE A 198 21.03 -8.09 5.02
C ILE A 198 19.96 -8.11 3.92
N LEU A 199 20.22 -7.46 2.78
CA LEU A 199 19.27 -7.43 1.64
C LEU A 199 19.07 -8.82 1.01
N GLY A 200 20.12 -9.63 0.89
CA GLY A 200 20.06 -10.99 0.36
C GLY A 200 19.31 -11.95 1.28
N ASN A 201 19.56 -11.87 2.60
CA ASN A 201 18.85 -12.66 3.60
C ASN A 201 17.37 -12.24 3.67
N PHE A 202 17.08 -10.94 3.68
CA PHE A 202 15.71 -10.43 3.64
C PHE A 202 14.94 -10.94 2.42
N ALA A 203 15.56 -10.96 1.23
CA ALA A 203 14.95 -11.55 0.03
C ALA A 203 14.65 -13.05 0.19
N ASN A 204 15.57 -13.82 0.78
CA ASN A 204 15.38 -15.26 1.03
C ASN A 204 14.29 -15.56 2.06
N THR A 205 14.24 -14.80 3.17
CA THR A 205 13.19 -14.93 4.19
C THR A 205 11.83 -14.54 3.63
N THR A 206 11.74 -13.42 2.89
CA THR A 206 10.51 -12.97 2.25
C THR A 206 9.95 -14.00 1.26
N ASP A 207 10.81 -14.68 0.49
CA ASP A 207 10.39 -15.77 -0.40
C ASP A 207 9.77 -16.96 0.36
N GLY A 208 10.31 -17.29 1.53
CA GLY A 208 9.73 -18.31 2.42
C GLY A 208 8.43 -17.85 3.07
N ASP A 209 8.35 -16.60 3.52
CA ASP A 209 7.15 -16.02 4.15
C ASP A 209 5.96 -16.00 3.17
N ILE A 210 6.18 -15.60 1.91
CA ILE A 210 5.12 -15.55 0.89
C ILE A 210 4.71 -16.96 0.43
N ASP A 211 5.65 -17.90 0.35
CA ASP A 211 5.31 -19.30 0.06
C ASP A 211 4.45 -19.90 1.17
N ASN A 212 4.91 -19.84 2.43
CA ASN A 212 4.17 -20.34 3.58
C ASN A 212 2.78 -19.69 3.75
N ALA A 213 2.67 -18.38 3.52
CA ALA A 213 1.40 -17.67 3.66
C ALA A 213 0.38 -18.06 2.58
N ILE A 214 0.82 -18.33 1.36
CA ILE A 214 -0.04 -18.76 0.25
C ILE A 214 -0.41 -20.23 0.39
N ASP A 215 0.55 -21.09 0.71
CA ASP A 215 0.33 -22.51 0.86
C ASP A 215 -0.66 -22.78 2.02
N HIS A 216 -0.58 -22.03 3.14
CA HIS A 216 -1.58 -22.07 4.21
C HIS A 216 -3.01 -21.71 3.72
N VAL A 217 -3.15 -20.69 2.87
CA VAL A 217 -4.46 -20.27 2.32
C VAL A 217 -5.04 -21.31 1.36
N ILE A 218 -4.19 -21.98 0.58
CA ILE A 218 -4.59 -23.06 -0.34
C ILE A 218 -4.99 -24.32 0.44
N GLU A 219 -4.26 -24.68 1.49
CA GLU A 219 -4.53 -25.88 2.29
C GLU A 219 -5.72 -25.73 3.26
N ASN A 220 -5.99 -24.51 3.74
CA ASN A 220 -7.03 -24.24 4.75
C ASN A 220 -7.96 -23.08 4.32
N PRO A 221 -8.74 -23.23 3.23
CA PRO A 221 -9.59 -22.18 2.67
C PRO A 221 -10.65 -21.65 3.64
N ILE A 222 -11.29 -22.53 4.42
CA ILE A 222 -12.19 -22.17 5.52
C ILE A 222 -11.72 -22.86 6.81
N GLN A 223 -11.06 -22.11 7.70
CA GLN A 223 -10.56 -22.65 8.98
C GLN A 223 -11.66 -23.16 9.93
N ASN A 224 -12.92 -22.79 9.71
CA ASN A 224 -14.05 -23.12 10.58
C ASN A 224 -15.29 -23.51 9.76
N PHE A 225 -15.15 -24.55 8.92
CA PHE A 225 -16.18 -24.97 7.96
C PHE A 225 -17.54 -25.26 8.62
N ASP A 226 -17.55 -25.83 9.83
CA ASP A 226 -18.80 -26.15 10.55
C ASP A 226 -19.58 -24.88 10.96
N ALA A 227 -18.88 -23.79 11.29
CA ALA A 227 -19.50 -22.50 11.59
C ALA A 227 -20.04 -21.82 10.30
N PHE A 228 -19.34 -21.98 9.18
CA PHE A 228 -19.86 -21.56 7.87
C PHE A 228 -21.13 -22.36 7.51
N LYS A 229 -21.09 -23.69 7.66
CA LYS A 229 -22.22 -24.59 7.42
C LYS A 229 -23.45 -24.19 8.24
N SER A 230 -23.30 -23.84 9.53
CA SER A 230 -24.44 -23.41 10.36
C SER A 230 -25.03 -22.07 9.90
N SER A 231 -24.21 -21.06 9.63
CA SER A 231 -24.68 -19.76 9.14
C SER A 231 -25.30 -19.85 7.74
N PHE A 232 -24.80 -20.75 6.90
CA PHE A 232 -25.36 -21.05 5.59
C PHE A 232 -26.79 -21.63 5.68
N VAL A 233 -27.03 -22.57 6.61
CA VAL A 233 -28.37 -23.13 6.87
C VAL A 233 -29.33 -22.03 7.32
N GLU A 234 -28.92 -21.16 8.26
CA GLU A 234 -29.76 -20.05 8.75
C GLU A 234 -30.11 -19.04 7.65
N LEU A 235 -29.14 -18.67 6.79
CA LEU A 235 -29.35 -17.73 5.70
C LEU A 235 -30.35 -18.27 4.65
N VAL A 236 -30.24 -19.56 4.32
CA VAL A 236 -31.17 -20.20 3.38
C VAL A 236 -32.57 -20.31 3.99
N GLN A 237 -32.66 -20.66 5.27
CA GLN A 237 -33.91 -20.67 6.02
C GLN A 237 -34.59 -19.29 6.00
N GLU A 238 -33.87 -18.22 6.35
CA GLU A 238 -34.42 -16.86 6.41
C GLU A 238 -34.99 -16.42 5.04
N ASN A 239 -34.28 -16.68 3.93
CA ASN A 239 -34.76 -16.33 2.60
C ASN A 239 -35.99 -17.14 2.16
N ILE A 240 -36.10 -18.41 2.54
CA ILE A 240 -37.28 -19.24 2.26
C ILE A 240 -38.47 -18.76 3.11
N SER A 241 -38.30 -18.59 4.42
CA SER A 241 -39.38 -18.14 5.33
C SER A 241 -39.85 -16.72 5.07
N ASN A 242 -38.98 -15.82 4.58
CA ASN A 242 -39.38 -14.47 4.18
C ASN A 242 -40.12 -14.42 2.82
N THR A 243 -40.02 -15.47 1.99
CA THR A 243 -40.67 -15.54 0.67
C THR A 243 -41.95 -16.40 0.69
N ILE A 244 -41.98 -17.42 1.55
CA ILE A 244 -43.16 -18.22 1.89
C ILE A 244 -43.56 -17.83 3.32
N ASP A 245 -44.25 -16.69 3.40
CA ASP A 245 -44.70 -16.12 4.66
C ASP A 245 -45.79 -16.96 5.38
N HIS A 246 -46.12 -16.54 6.61
CA HIS A 246 -47.17 -17.18 7.41
C HIS A 246 -48.58 -17.07 6.80
N GLU A 247 -48.86 -16.08 5.94
CA GLU A 247 -50.17 -15.88 5.32
C GLU A 247 -50.42 -16.96 4.25
N LYS A 248 -49.42 -17.19 3.39
CA LYS A 248 -49.43 -18.28 2.39
C LYS A 248 -49.47 -19.67 3.03
N LEU A 249 -48.83 -19.84 4.18
CA LEU A 249 -48.85 -21.09 4.94
C LEU A 249 -50.25 -21.40 5.51
N GLU A 250 -50.93 -20.37 6.02
CA GLU A 250 -52.29 -20.48 6.54
C GLU A 250 -53.30 -20.69 5.39
N ASP A 251 -53.06 -20.11 4.23
CA ASP A 251 -53.87 -20.35 3.03
C ASP A 251 -53.89 -21.83 2.61
N ILE A 252 -52.77 -22.56 2.74
CA ILE A 252 -52.79 -24.00 2.43
C ILE A 252 -53.57 -24.79 3.49
N LYS A 253 -53.52 -24.40 4.77
CA LYS A 253 -54.36 -25.00 5.82
C LYS A 253 -55.84 -24.73 5.58
N ASN A 254 -56.19 -23.53 5.11
CA ASN A 254 -57.53 -23.18 4.68
C ASN A 254 -58.00 -24.04 3.49
N ILE A 255 -57.13 -24.31 2.51
CA ILE A 255 -57.41 -25.24 1.39
C ILE A 255 -57.73 -26.64 1.91
N VAL A 256 -56.87 -27.21 2.77
CA VAL A 256 -57.06 -28.55 3.33
C VAL A 256 -58.36 -28.63 4.14
N SER A 257 -58.63 -27.64 5.00
CA SER A 257 -59.86 -27.54 5.77
C SER A 257 -61.11 -27.39 4.89
N TRP A 258 -61.01 -26.64 3.79
CA TRP A 258 -62.11 -26.47 2.85
C TRP A 258 -62.44 -27.79 2.14
N ILE A 259 -61.44 -28.54 1.65
CA ILE A 259 -61.71 -29.80 0.94
C ILE A 259 -62.25 -30.87 1.90
N ALA A 260 -61.77 -30.94 3.14
CA ALA A 260 -62.38 -31.78 4.18
C ALA A 260 -63.86 -31.42 4.40
N SER A 261 -64.21 -30.14 4.41
CA SER A 261 -65.63 -29.70 4.51
C SER A 261 -66.45 -30.06 3.26
N VAL A 262 -65.83 -30.18 2.09
CA VAL A 262 -66.52 -30.56 0.84
C VAL A 262 -66.94 -32.03 0.86
N GLU A 263 -66.19 -32.92 1.50
CA GLU A 263 -66.62 -34.30 1.76
C GLU A 263 -67.91 -34.34 2.61
N GLU A 264 -68.00 -33.47 3.62
CA GLU A 264 -69.19 -33.35 4.47
C GLU A 264 -70.37 -32.62 3.80
N LYS A 265 -70.18 -31.90 2.68
CA LYS A 265 -71.23 -31.14 1.95
C LYS A 265 -72.24 -32.04 1.22
N HIS A 266 -72.99 -32.80 2.02
CA HIS A 266 -74.19 -33.56 1.61
C HIS A 266 -75.18 -32.73 0.79
N ALA A 267 -75.22 -31.39 1.00
CA ALA A 267 -76.12 -30.47 0.31
C ALA A 267 -76.10 -30.59 -1.23
N ALA A 268 -74.92 -30.73 -1.87
CA ALA A 268 -74.84 -30.84 -3.33
C ALA A 268 -75.48 -32.15 -3.84
N ILE A 269 -75.18 -33.26 -3.16
CA ILE A 269 -75.71 -34.61 -3.43
C ILE A 269 -77.22 -34.67 -3.13
N THR A 270 -77.65 -34.07 -2.01
CA THR A 270 -79.07 -33.96 -1.63
C THR A 270 -79.85 -33.15 -2.66
N ASN A 271 -79.36 -31.96 -3.04
CA ASN A 271 -79.98 -31.10 -4.05
C ASN A 271 -80.08 -31.82 -5.41
N ALA A 272 -79.03 -32.53 -5.85
CA ALA A 272 -79.08 -33.37 -7.05
C ALA A 272 -80.14 -34.48 -6.95
N SER A 273 -80.23 -35.17 -5.80
CA SER A 273 -81.25 -36.22 -5.58
C SER A 273 -82.68 -35.67 -5.56
N GLU A 274 -82.89 -34.47 -5.00
CA GLU A 274 -84.18 -33.78 -4.97
C GLU A 274 -84.60 -33.27 -6.35
N LEU A 275 -83.62 -32.87 -7.15
CA LEU A 275 -83.78 -32.45 -8.55
C LEU A 275 -84.12 -33.65 -9.43
N SER A 276 -83.41 -34.78 -9.31
CA SER A 276 -83.74 -36.02 -10.05
C SER A 276 -85.15 -36.50 -9.68
N ARG A 277 -85.49 -36.53 -8.38
CA ARG A 277 -86.86 -36.87 -7.92
C ARG A 277 -87.94 -35.93 -8.49
N ALA A 278 -87.67 -34.62 -8.57
CA ALA A 278 -88.59 -33.66 -9.18
C ALA A 278 -88.77 -33.90 -10.69
N VAL A 279 -87.69 -34.20 -11.42
CA VAL A 279 -87.75 -34.57 -12.84
C VAL A 279 -88.50 -35.89 -13.06
N GLN A 280 -88.31 -36.90 -12.21
CA GLN A 280 -89.01 -38.18 -12.33
C GLN A 280 -90.52 -38.04 -12.03
N ASN A 281 -90.91 -37.25 -11.01
CA ASN A 281 -92.31 -36.93 -10.73
C ASN A 281 -92.98 -36.25 -11.93
N LEU A 282 -92.33 -35.21 -12.47
CA LEU A 282 -92.85 -34.46 -13.62
C LEU A 282 -92.93 -35.33 -14.90
N LYS A 283 -91.94 -36.21 -15.15
CA LYS A 283 -92.03 -37.25 -16.19
C LYS A 283 -93.19 -38.21 -15.95
N SER A 284 -93.46 -38.60 -14.70
CA SER A 284 -94.57 -39.48 -14.36
C SER A 284 -95.92 -38.80 -14.62
N ASN A 285 -96.10 -37.56 -14.18
CA ASN A 285 -97.35 -36.82 -14.36
C ASN A 285 -97.64 -36.53 -15.84
N ILE A 286 -96.61 -36.21 -16.64
CA ILE A 286 -96.73 -36.09 -18.10
C ILE A 286 -97.17 -37.41 -18.74
N ARG A 287 -96.68 -38.57 -18.26
CA ARG A 287 -97.15 -39.89 -18.73
C ARG A 287 -98.58 -40.17 -18.32
N SER A 288 -98.98 -39.84 -17.08
CA SER A 288 -100.35 -39.99 -16.60
C SER A 288 -101.32 -39.14 -17.43
N ILE A 289 -101.02 -37.86 -17.63
CA ILE A 289 -101.82 -36.96 -18.49
C ILE A 289 -101.88 -37.49 -19.94
N ARG A 290 -100.76 -37.98 -20.49
CA ARG A 290 -100.74 -38.62 -21.82
C ARG A 290 -101.63 -39.88 -21.87
N GLN A 291 -101.70 -40.67 -20.79
CA GLN A 291 -102.59 -41.84 -20.69
C GLN A 291 -104.06 -41.44 -20.52
N GLU A 292 -104.33 -40.41 -19.73
CA GLU A 292 -105.68 -39.89 -19.46
C GLU A 292 -106.30 -39.25 -20.71
N VAL A 293 -105.54 -38.41 -21.43
CA VAL A 293 -105.93 -37.86 -22.75
C VAL A 293 -106.20 -38.96 -23.77
N ARG A 294 -105.43 -40.06 -23.76
CA ARG A 294 -105.68 -41.25 -24.60
C ARG A 294 -106.85 -42.10 -24.12
N GLY A 295 -107.16 -42.10 -22.83
CA GLY A 295 -108.28 -42.85 -22.24
C GLY A 295 -109.63 -42.16 -22.45
N LEU A 296 -109.63 -40.81 -22.46
CA LEU A 296 -110.80 -39.98 -22.72
C LEU A 296 -111.42 -40.20 -24.11
N HIS A 297 -110.64 -40.67 -25.10
CA HIS A 297 -111.10 -40.98 -26.46
C HIS A 297 -110.48 -42.27 -27.01
N ASN A 298 -111.32 -43.26 -27.33
CA ASN A 298 -110.89 -44.51 -27.93
C ASN A 298 -110.46 -44.32 -29.40
N CYS A 299 -109.25 -43.79 -29.63
CA CYS A 299 -108.70 -43.36 -30.92
C CYS A 299 -108.46 -44.48 -31.96
N SER A 300 -109.07 -45.67 -31.82
CA SER A 300 -108.81 -46.80 -32.71
C SER A 300 -109.27 -46.62 -34.16
N ASN A 301 -110.13 -45.64 -34.49
CA ASN A 301 -110.63 -45.36 -35.85
C ASN A 301 -111.35 -43.97 -35.98
N SER A 302 -110.81 -42.87 -35.45
CA SER A 302 -111.49 -41.55 -35.53
C SER A 302 -110.65 -40.43 -36.16
N GLU A 303 -111.24 -39.63 -37.05
CA GLU A 303 -110.64 -38.45 -37.68
C GLU A 303 -110.44 -37.25 -36.73
N LYS A 304 -110.84 -37.37 -35.45
CA LYS A 304 -110.79 -36.29 -34.45
C LYS A 304 -109.38 -35.72 -34.26
N LYS A 305 -109.29 -34.39 -34.14
CA LYS A 305 -108.00 -33.68 -34.06
C LYS A 305 -107.18 -34.11 -32.85
N ILE A 306 -107.82 -34.41 -31.73
CA ILE A 306 -107.13 -34.89 -30.51
C ILE A 306 -106.36 -36.21 -30.73
N CYS A 307 -106.83 -37.06 -31.65
CA CYS A 307 -106.16 -38.31 -32.02
C CYS A 307 -105.04 -38.11 -33.06
N GLN A 308 -104.91 -36.91 -33.65
CA GLN A 308 -103.85 -36.53 -34.59
C GLN A 308 -102.66 -35.84 -33.90
N LEU A 309 -102.79 -35.48 -32.62
CA LEU A 309 -101.71 -34.86 -31.84
C LEU A 309 -100.54 -35.84 -31.67
N ASN A 310 -99.33 -35.37 -31.98
CA ASN A 310 -98.13 -36.16 -31.74
C ASN A 310 -97.70 -36.04 -30.27
N PHE A 311 -97.89 -37.12 -29.51
CA PHE A 311 -97.56 -37.19 -28.09
C PHE A 311 -96.09 -37.55 -27.79
N GLU A 312 -95.25 -37.78 -28.81
CA GLU A 312 -93.90 -38.32 -28.63
C GLU A 312 -92.83 -37.26 -28.33
N LEU A 313 -92.27 -37.32 -27.12
CA LEU A 313 -91.12 -36.58 -26.60
C LEU A 313 -91.24 -35.05 -26.46
N LEU A 314 -91.82 -34.65 -25.32
CA LEU A 314 -91.46 -33.38 -24.68
C LEU A 314 -89.95 -33.40 -24.29
N PRO A 315 -89.20 -32.28 -24.41
CA PRO A 315 -87.75 -32.26 -24.12
C PRO A 315 -87.39 -32.71 -22.71
N ILE A 316 -88.34 -32.60 -21.78
CA ILE A 316 -88.20 -33.01 -20.38
C ILE A 316 -87.98 -34.52 -20.22
N GLU A 317 -88.48 -35.34 -21.15
CA GLU A 317 -88.19 -36.78 -21.19
C GLU A 317 -86.69 -37.04 -21.47
N ARG A 318 -86.01 -36.11 -22.16
CA ARG A 318 -84.57 -36.12 -22.47
C ARG A 318 -83.68 -35.43 -21.42
N ILE A 319 -84.25 -34.93 -20.31
CA ILE A 319 -83.45 -34.47 -19.16
C ILE A 319 -83.04 -35.71 -18.37
N ASN A 320 -81.75 -36.06 -18.44
CA ASN A 320 -81.16 -37.04 -17.54
C ASN A 320 -80.45 -36.29 -16.41
N VAL A 321 -81.00 -36.35 -15.19
CA VAL A 321 -80.36 -35.77 -14.00
C VAL A 321 -79.37 -36.76 -13.39
N ASP A 322 -79.50 -38.05 -13.68
CA ASP A 322 -78.66 -39.09 -13.11
C ASP A 322 -77.24 -39.02 -13.72
N ASP A 323 -77.13 -38.63 -15.00
CA ASP A 323 -75.86 -38.23 -15.65
C ASP A 323 -75.20 -37.04 -14.95
N ALA A 324 -75.98 -35.97 -14.67
CA ALA A 324 -75.48 -34.80 -13.93
C ALA A 324 -75.07 -35.15 -12.48
N TYR A 325 -75.76 -36.09 -11.84
CA TYR A 325 -75.39 -36.63 -10.53
C TYR A 325 -74.07 -37.40 -10.61
N ASP A 326 -73.90 -38.28 -11.60
CA ASP A 326 -72.67 -39.05 -11.80
C ASP A 326 -71.47 -38.15 -12.10
N HIS A 327 -71.63 -37.10 -12.92
CA HIS A 327 -70.58 -36.09 -13.14
C HIS A 327 -70.20 -35.36 -11.84
N VAL A 328 -71.17 -34.83 -11.10
CA VAL A 328 -70.90 -34.15 -9.81
C VAL A 328 -70.24 -35.10 -8.81
N HIS A 329 -70.69 -36.36 -8.73
CA HIS A 329 -70.09 -37.37 -7.87
C HIS A 329 -68.65 -37.69 -8.29
N ASN A 330 -68.38 -37.81 -9.60
CA ASN A 330 -67.04 -38.06 -10.12
C ASN A 330 -66.08 -36.89 -9.84
N GLU A 331 -66.52 -35.63 -9.97
CA GLU A 331 -65.71 -34.46 -9.61
C GLU A 331 -65.36 -34.45 -8.12
N PHE A 332 -66.33 -34.71 -7.23
CA PHE A 332 -66.04 -34.86 -5.80
C PHE A 332 -65.09 -36.03 -5.53
N GLN A 333 -65.27 -37.18 -6.20
CA GLN A 333 -64.36 -38.32 -6.08
C GLN A 333 -62.93 -38.05 -6.60
N LYS A 334 -62.71 -37.04 -7.46
CA LYS A 334 -61.35 -36.58 -7.80
C LYS A 334 -60.71 -35.85 -6.61
N LEU A 335 -61.45 -34.99 -5.92
CA LEU A 335 -60.98 -34.27 -4.73
C LEU A 335 -60.67 -35.23 -3.56
N LEU A 336 -61.53 -36.22 -3.31
CA LEU A 336 -61.36 -37.16 -2.19
C LEU A 336 -60.19 -38.16 -2.37
N LYS A 337 -59.66 -38.30 -3.59
CA LYS A 337 -58.53 -39.20 -3.88
C LYS A 337 -57.15 -38.58 -3.61
N ILE A 338 -57.09 -37.31 -3.24
CA ILE A 338 -55.81 -36.62 -3.00
C ILE A 338 -55.35 -36.88 -1.56
N ASN A 339 -54.06 -37.14 -1.36
CA ASN A 339 -53.49 -37.37 -0.03
C ASN A 339 -53.16 -36.04 0.68
N PHE A 340 -54.15 -35.44 1.35
CA PHE A 340 -54.00 -34.16 2.08
C PHE A 340 -53.00 -34.23 3.24
N GLU A 341 -52.88 -35.39 3.88
CA GLU A 341 -51.94 -35.61 4.97
C GLU A 341 -50.49 -35.51 4.48
N GLU A 342 -50.21 -35.91 3.23
CA GLU A 342 -48.89 -35.79 2.60
C GLU A 342 -48.51 -34.34 2.27
N LEU A 343 -49.46 -33.54 1.80
CA LEU A 343 -49.23 -32.10 1.57
C LEU A 343 -48.96 -31.38 2.88
N THR A 344 -49.80 -31.62 3.89
CA THR A 344 -49.67 -31.01 5.22
C THR A 344 -48.32 -31.38 5.85
N ASN A 345 -47.95 -32.67 5.83
CA ASN A 345 -46.63 -33.11 6.28
C ASN A 345 -45.47 -32.48 5.50
N THR A 346 -45.60 -32.29 4.17
CA THR A 346 -44.56 -31.63 3.36
C THR A 346 -44.37 -30.18 3.80
N ILE A 347 -45.47 -29.47 4.09
CA ILE A 347 -45.47 -28.07 4.52
C ILE A 347 -44.92 -27.93 5.95
N ASP A 348 -45.36 -28.80 6.86
CA ASP A 348 -44.82 -28.84 8.22
C ASP A 348 -43.32 -29.21 8.23
N GLN A 349 -42.83 -30.00 7.27
CA GLN A 349 -41.39 -30.29 7.14
C GLN A 349 -40.57 -29.11 6.58
N ILE A 350 -41.18 -28.23 5.78
CA ILE A 350 -40.59 -26.94 5.40
C ILE A 350 -40.57 -26.02 6.63
N GLN A 351 -41.71 -25.87 7.32
CA GLN A 351 -41.83 -25.00 8.49
C GLN A 351 -40.90 -25.42 9.64
N ASN A 352 -40.72 -26.73 9.85
CA ASN A 352 -39.83 -27.29 10.88
C ASN A 352 -38.37 -27.49 10.43
N ASN A 353 -38.01 -27.02 9.23
CA ASN A 353 -36.63 -26.98 8.70
C ASN A 353 -35.91 -28.34 8.56
N THR A 354 -36.61 -29.48 8.65
CA THR A 354 -36.00 -30.82 8.66
C THR A 354 -35.48 -31.23 7.29
N ILE A 355 -36.21 -30.98 6.21
CA ILE A 355 -35.74 -31.30 4.84
C ILE A 355 -34.49 -30.48 4.51
N LEU A 356 -34.55 -29.16 4.73
CA LEU A 356 -33.47 -28.24 4.38
C LEU A 356 -32.18 -28.56 5.14
N ARG A 357 -32.29 -28.74 6.47
CA ARG A 357 -31.15 -29.11 7.31
C ARG A 357 -30.57 -30.46 6.88
N ASN A 358 -31.38 -31.50 6.74
CA ASN A 358 -30.90 -32.83 6.38
C ASN A 358 -30.24 -32.88 4.99
N LYS A 359 -30.75 -32.13 4.01
CA LYS A 359 -30.15 -32.07 2.66
C LYS A 359 -28.79 -31.36 2.68
N ILE A 360 -28.67 -30.23 3.37
CA ILE A 360 -27.39 -29.52 3.55
C ILE A 360 -26.41 -30.32 4.42
N GLU A 361 -26.91 -31.10 5.39
CA GLU A 361 -26.12 -32.03 6.20
C GLU A 361 -25.53 -33.16 5.33
N GLN A 362 -26.34 -33.73 4.44
CA GLN A 362 -25.97 -34.80 3.50
C GLN A 362 -25.02 -34.31 2.40
N GLU A 363 -25.19 -33.08 1.92
CA GLU A 363 -24.30 -32.46 0.92
C GLU A 363 -23.10 -31.70 1.52
N SER A 364 -22.92 -31.73 2.85
CA SER A 364 -21.84 -31.05 3.57
C SER A 364 -20.44 -31.30 2.98
N GLU A 365 -20.13 -32.55 2.60
CA GLU A 365 -18.85 -32.92 1.97
C GLU A 365 -18.79 -32.54 0.48
N SER A 366 -19.92 -32.34 -0.19
CA SER A 366 -19.96 -31.73 -1.53
C SER A 366 -19.72 -30.22 -1.45
N LEU A 367 -20.34 -29.52 -0.51
CA LEU A 367 -20.10 -28.09 -0.24
C LEU A 367 -18.65 -27.81 0.17
N LYS A 368 -18.05 -28.69 0.96
CA LYS A 368 -16.63 -28.61 1.38
C LYS A 368 -15.66 -28.86 0.22
N ARG A 369 -15.90 -29.90 -0.58
CA ARG A 369 -15.13 -30.14 -1.83
C ARG A 369 -15.30 -28.97 -2.80
N PHE A 370 -16.51 -28.45 -2.94
CA PHE A 370 -16.83 -27.31 -3.79
C PHE A 370 -16.08 -26.03 -3.39
N VAL A 371 -16.03 -25.70 -2.09
CA VAL A 371 -15.19 -24.63 -1.55
C VAL A 371 -13.72 -24.86 -1.89
N ASN A 372 -13.21 -26.07 -1.65
CA ASN A 372 -11.82 -26.42 -1.89
C ASN A 372 -11.47 -26.36 -3.40
N GLU A 373 -12.35 -26.83 -4.28
CA GLU A 373 -12.19 -26.78 -5.75
C GLU A 373 -12.24 -25.33 -6.25
N THR A 374 -13.16 -24.51 -5.77
CA THR A 374 -13.25 -23.09 -6.13
C THR A 374 -12.00 -22.32 -5.70
N MET A 375 -11.54 -22.49 -4.47
CA MET A 375 -10.34 -21.81 -3.97
C MET A 375 -9.02 -22.38 -4.49
N SER A 376 -8.97 -23.65 -4.89
CA SER A 376 -7.79 -24.24 -5.53
C SER A 376 -7.76 -24.03 -7.06
N GLY A 377 -8.89 -23.64 -7.66
CA GLY A 377 -8.98 -23.10 -9.01
C GLY A 377 -8.47 -21.66 -9.10
N ASP A 378 -8.78 -20.81 -8.11
CA ASP A 378 -8.37 -19.39 -8.09
C ASP A 378 -6.91 -19.16 -7.66
N LYS A 379 -5.99 -19.79 -8.38
CA LYS A 379 -4.56 -19.61 -8.14
C LYS A 379 -4.04 -18.27 -8.64
N ASP A 380 -4.67 -17.66 -9.65
CA ASP A 380 -4.02 -16.62 -10.43
C ASP A 380 -3.80 -15.31 -9.65
N GLY A 381 -4.75 -14.87 -8.81
CA GLY A 381 -4.51 -13.72 -7.92
C GLY A 381 -3.36 -13.97 -6.92
N LEU A 382 -3.46 -15.01 -6.11
CA LEU A 382 -2.44 -15.34 -5.10
C LEU A 382 -1.06 -15.59 -5.74
N LYS A 383 -1.03 -16.26 -6.90
CA LYS A 383 0.17 -16.49 -7.69
C LYS A 383 0.74 -15.21 -8.30
N ASP A 384 -0.08 -14.25 -8.72
CA ASP A 384 0.36 -12.95 -9.23
C ASP A 384 0.98 -12.08 -8.11
N ILE A 385 0.48 -12.17 -6.86
CA ILE A 385 1.19 -11.62 -5.69
C ILE A 385 2.53 -12.36 -5.48
N LYS A 386 2.53 -13.69 -5.48
CA LYS A 386 3.74 -14.53 -5.33
C LYS A 386 4.79 -14.16 -6.37
N GLU A 387 4.41 -14.04 -7.63
CA GLU A 387 5.29 -13.71 -8.75
C GLU A 387 5.82 -12.29 -8.68
N ARG A 388 5.00 -11.29 -8.30
CA ARG A 388 5.49 -9.91 -8.08
C ARG A 388 6.43 -9.80 -6.87
N VAL A 389 6.11 -10.43 -5.73
CA VAL A 389 7.02 -10.46 -4.58
C VAL A 389 8.32 -11.14 -4.98
N LYS A 390 8.25 -12.31 -5.63
CA LYS A 390 9.42 -13.05 -6.11
C LYS A 390 10.23 -12.31 -7.18
N PHE A 391 9.60 -11.47 -8.00
CA PHE A 391 10.29 -10.60 -8.96
C PHE A 391 11.17 -9.58 -8.22
N TYR A 392 10.64 -8.92 -7.18
CA TYR A 392 11.41 -7.97 -6.39
C TYR A 392 12.47 -8.63 -5.50
N THR A 393 12.20 -9.77 -4.86
CA THR A 393 13.21 -10.50 -4.07
C THR A 393 14.32 -11.08 -4.95
N ASN A 394 14.01 -11.63 -6.14
CA ASN A 394 15.02 -12.08 -7.10
C ASN A 394 15.92 -10.93 -7.57
N LYS A 395 15.33 -9.75 -7.83
CA LYS A 395 16.08 -8.53 -8.18
C LYS A 395 16.91 -8.02 -7.00
N LEU A 396 16.40 -8.08 -5.78
CA LEU A 396 17.15 -7.70 -4.58
C LEU A 396 18.31 -8.67 -4.30
N ARG A 397 18.11 -9.97 -4.57
CA ARG A 397 19.15 -11.02 -4.50
C ARG A 397 20.23 -10.83 -5.57
N SER A 398 19.87 -10.42 -6.79
CA SER A 398 20.86 -10.12 -7.84
C SER A 398 21.66 -8.85 -7.53
N VAL A 399 21.03 -7.81 -6.97
CA VAL A 399 21.70 -6.61 -6.45
C VAL A 399 22.57 -6.94 -5.24
N SER A 400 22.11 -7.80 -4.33
CA SER A 400 22.90 -8.31 -3.20
C SER A 400 24.19 -8.98 -3.69
N MET A 401 24.08 -9.98 -4.55
CA MET A 401 25.24 -10.74 -5.07
C MET A 401 26.17 -9.88 -5.92
N THR A 402 25.64 -9.14 -6.90
CA THR A 402 26.44 -8.33 -7.82
C THR A 402 27.04 -7.13 -7.09
N GLY A 403 26.25 -6.42 -6.28
CA GLY A 403 26.71 -5.27 -5.50
C GLY A 403 27.80 -5.67 -4.52
N LYS A 404 27.62 -6.77 -3.77
CA LYS A 404 28.66 -7.32 -2.88
C LYS A 404 29.93 -7.69 -3.64
N GLN A 405 29.83 -8.25 -4.84
CA GLN A 405 30.99 -8.61 -5.65
C GLN A 405 31.72 -7.37 -6.19
N GLU A 406 31.02 -6.40 -6.76
CA GLU A 406 31.63 -5.16 -7.29
C GLU A 406 32.24 -4.32 -6.15
N VAL A 407 31.56 -4.20 -5.02
CA VAL A 407 32.08 -3.51 -3.84
C VAL A 407 33.33 -4.20 -3.28
N LYS A 408 33.37 -5.54 -3.22
CA LYS A 408 34.59 -6.27 -2.85
C LYS A 408 35.74 -6.06 -3.83
N LYS A 409 35.48 -5.94 -5.14
CA LYS A 409 36.51 -5.59 -6.14
C LYS A 409 37.07 -4.19 -5.88
N VAL A 410 36.19 -3.19 -5.71
CA VAL A 410 36.58 -1.81 -5.39
C VAL A 410 37.38 -1.76 -4.09
N PHE A 411 37.01 -2.53 -3.06
CA PHE A 411 37.75 -2.58 -1.80
C PHE A 411 39.13 -3.21 -1.97
N ALA A 412 39.25 -4.32 -2.68
CA ALA A 412 40.54 -4.97 -2.97
C ALA A 412 41.47 -4.09 -3.82
N GLU A 413 40.92 -3.30 -4.75
CA GLU A 413 41.69 -2.29 -5.49
C GLU A 413 42.11 -1.12 -4.59
N THR A 414 41.20 -0.64 -3.73
CA THR A 414 41.44 0.48 -2.80
C THR A 414 42.40 0.11 -1.66
N ASP A 415 42.48 -1.16 -1.23
CA ASP A 415 43.43 -1.62 -0.22
C ASP A 415 44.90 -1.32 -0.61
N GLY A 416 45.21 -1.39 -1.91
CA GLY A 416 46.51 -0.98 -2.45
C GLY A 416 46.78 0.53 -2.35
N TYR A 417 45.72 1.36 -2.32
CA TYR A 417 45.80 2.82 -2.27
C TYR A 417 45.67 3.41 -0.86
N GLU A 418 45.10 2.70 0.12
CA GLU A 418 44.94 3.18 1.50
C GLU A 418 46.27 3.59 2.14
N ILE A 419 47.35 2.82 1.91
CA ILE A 419 48.69 3.17 2.39
C ILE A 419 49.18 4.52 1.83
N TYR A 420 48.91 4.79 0.55
CA TYR A 420 49.27 6.07 -0.08
C TYR A 420 48.38 7.21 0.44
N ARG A 421 47.07 6.98 0.62
CA ARG A 421 46.15 7.96 1.24
C ARG A 421 46.67 8.38 2.61
N TYR A 422 46.97 7.41 3.48
CA TYR A 422 47.47 7.66 4.83
C TYR A 422 48.78 8.47 4.81
N TRP A 423 49.77 8.09 4.00
CA TRP A 423 51.06 8.79 3.95
C TRP A 423 50.99 10.17 3.27
N VAL A 424 50.10 10.38 2.29
CA VAL A 424 49.88 11.71 1.68
C VAL A 424 49.22 12.66 2.69
N MET A 425 48.19 12.20 3.39
CA MET A 425 47.50 13.00 4.42
C MET A 425 48.41 13.25 5.64
N PHE A 426 49.24 12.28 6.03
CA PHE A 426 50.27 12.50 7.05
C PHE A 426 51.35 13.49 6.56
N GLY A 427 51.79 13.35 5.30
CA GLY A 427 52.80 14.23 4.68
C GLY A 427 52.38 15.69 4.62
N ILE A 428 51.12 15.97 4.26
CA ILE A 428 50.56 17.34 4.27
C ILE A 428 50.56 17.94 5.70
N ALA A 429 50.20 17.15 6.72
CA ALA A 429 50.28 17.59 8.12
C ALA A 429 51.73 17.81 8.58
N ALA A 430 52.66 16.93 8.18
CA ALA A 430 54.08 17.06 8.48
C ALA A 430 54.72 18.31 7.82
N VAL A 431 54.31 18.65 6.58
CA VAL A 431 54.70 19.89 5.90
C VAL A 431 54.28 21.12 6.71
N LEU A 432 53.09 21.13 7.32
CA LEU A 432 52.67 22.21 8.22
C LEU A 432 53.41 22.21 9.57
N LEU A 433 53.86 21.06 10.05
CA LEU A 433 54.60 20.94 11.32
C LEU A 433 56.01 21.53 11.24
N VAL A 434 56.72 21.37 10.12
CA VAL A 434 58.08 21.90 9.91
C VAL A 434 58.23 23.41 10.24
N PRO A 435 57.41 24.34 9.71
CA PRO A 435 57.52 25.75 10.06
C PRO A 435 57.09 26.01 11.51
N VAL A 436 56.16 25.23 12.08
CA VAL A 436 55.81 25.33 13.51
C VAL A 436 57.02 24.99 14.40
N LEU A 437 57.82 23.97 14.05
CA LEU A 437 59.07 23.65 14.74
C LEU A 437 60.11 24.79 14.62
N PHE A 438 60.22 25.45 13.46
CA PHE A 438 61.07 26.63 13.33
C PHE A 438 60.55 27.84 14.11
N LEU A 439 59.23 28.01 14.27
CA LEU A 439 58.66 29.06 15.11
C LEU A 439 58.89 28.80 16.60
N THR A 440 58.70 27.58 17.08
CA THR A 440 58.95 27.24 18.49
C THR A 440 60.43 27.33 18.84
N LEU A 441 61.33 26.81 17.99
CA LEU A 441 62.77 26.98 18.15
C LEU A 441 63.17 28.46 18.08
N GLY A 442 62.57 29.23 17.17
CA GLY A 442 62.76 30.68 17.05
C GLY A 442 62.34 31.46 18.30
N LEU A 443 61.21 31.09 18.89
CA LEU A 443 60.71 31.65 20.15
C LEU A 443 61.61 31.26 21.34
N VAL A 444 61.99 29.99 21.49
CA VAL A 444 62.81 29.50 22.60
C VAL A 444 64.22 30.11 22.54
N CYS A 445 64.93 29.96 21.42
CA CYS A 445 66.28 30.51 21.25
C CYS A 445 66.27 32.04 21.31
N GLY A 446 65.25 32.68 20.73
CA GLY A 446 65.06 34.13 20.78
C GLY A 446 64.84 34.65 22.20
N CYS A 447 63.99 34.01 23.00
CA CYS A 447 63.72 34.42 24.38
C CYS A 447 64.90 34.13 25.32
N SER A 448 65.49 32.93 25.25
CA SER A 448 66.58 32.51 26.14
C SER A 448 67.92 33.18 25.81
N GLY A 449 68.13 33.56 24.54
CA GLY A 449 69.36 34.21 24.11
C GLY A 449 69.32 35.75 24.15
N TYR A 450 68.15 36.37 24.31
CA TYR A 450 68.03 37.83 24.24
C TYR A 450 68.36 38.49 25.58
N GLU A 451 69.35 39.39 25.55
CA GLU A 451 69.73 40.22 26.69
C GLU A 451 69.37 41.68 26.41
N LYS A 452 68.66 42.32 27.35
CA LYS A 452 68.11 43.68 27.22
C LYS A 452 69.19 44.77 27.14
N GLU A 453 70.36 44.51 27.73
CA GLU A 453 71.43 45.48 27.92
C GLU A 453 72.58 45.33 26.90
N ARG A 454 72.57 44.28 26.07
CA ARG A 454 73.53 44.17 24.97
C ARG A 454 73.09 44.98 23.75
N HIS A 455 74.01 45.75 23.20
CA HIS A 455 73.83 46.43 21.92
C HIS A 455 73.42 45.47 20.78
N PRO A 456 72.62 45.92 19.79
CA PRO A 456 72.16 45.10 18.68
C PRO A 456 73.25 44.38 17.88
N THR A 457 74.46 44.96 17.82
CA THR A 457 75.65 44.40 17.16
C THR A 457 76.35 43.29 17.95
N LYS A 458 76.14 43.22 19.27
CA LYS A 458 76.78 42.25 20.19
C LYS A 458 75.80 41.19 20.74
N ARG A 459 74.64 41.00 20.12
CA ARG A 459 73.65 39.97 20.50
C ARG A 459 74.25 38.55 20.49
N SER A 460 73.78 37.70 21.40
CA SER A 460 74.26 36.31 21.54
C SER A 460 74.04 35.47 20.27
N SER A 461 74.80 34.38 20.11
CA SER A 461 74.60 33.45 18.98
C SER A 461 73.21 32.81 19.04
N THR A 462 72.74 32.47 20.24
CA THR A 462 71.41 31.87 20.49
C THR A 462 70.28 32.80 20.09
N SER A 463 70.37 34.10 20.41
CA SER A 463 69.38 35.10 19.97
C SER A 463 69.38 35.20 18.44
N ASN A 464 70.56 35.30 17.83
CA ASN A 464 70.71 35.40 16.39
C ASN A 464 70.10 34.18 15.66
N CYS A 465 70.37 32.97 16.17
CA CYS A 465 69.75 31.71 15.72
C CYS A 465 68.21 31.80 15.80
N GLY A 466 67.65 32.25 16.93
CA GLY A 466 66.21 32.46 17.07
C GLY A 466 65.61 33.39 16.01
N GLY A 467 66.32 34.49 15.70
CA GLY A 467 65.95 35.39 14.62
C GLY A 467 65.97 34.74 13.22
N PHE A 468 66.96 33.89 12.94
CA PHE A 468 67.03 33.13 11.69
C PHE A 468 65.92 32.08 11.57
N CYS A 469 65.63 31.31 12.63
CA CYS A 469 64.55 30.30 12.62
C CYS A 469 63.18 30.93 12.33
N LEU A 470 62.86 32.09 12.91
CA LEU A 470 61.62 32.82 12.61
C LEU A 470 61.52 33.26 11.13
N ILE A 471 62.62 33.68 10.53
CA ILE A 471 62.67 34.06 9.10
C ILE A 471 62.62 32.82 8.19
N LEU A 472 63.23 31.71 8.60
CA LEU A 472 63.18 30.45 7.86
C LEU A 472 61.75 29.89 7.81
N ALA A 473 61.00 29.98 8.92
CA ALA A 473 59.57 29.65 8.95
C ALA A 473 58.76 30.54 7.97
N VAL A 474 59.05 31.84 7.90
CA VAL A 474 58.38 32.77 6.96
C VAL A 474 58.66 32.40 5.50
N TYR A 475 59.90 32.08 5.13
CA TYR A 475 60.21 31.60 3.78
C TYR A 475 59.50 30.29 3.46
N TYR A 476 59.47 29.36 4.41
CA TYR A 476 58.76 28.09 4.26
C TYR A 476 57.26 28.29 4.03
N PHE A 477 56.62 29.18 4.80
CA PHE A 477 55.21 29.51 4.62
C PHE A 477 54.90 30.05 3.23
N PHE A 478 55.70 30.98 2.69
CA PHE A 478 55.49 31.46 1.32
C PHE A 478 55.68 30.37 0.25
N LEU A 479 56.57 29.40 0.50
CA LEU A 479 56.82 28.29 -0.42
C LEU A 479 55.65 27.30 -0.47
N VAL A 480 55.13 26.87 0.69
CA VAL A 480 54.12 25.78 0.73
C VAL A 480 52.68 26.25 0.69
N SER A 481 52.37 27.48 1.14
CA SER A 481 50.99 27.94 1.34
C SER A 481 50.12 27.86 0.08
N SER A 482 50.69 28.17 -1.08
CA SER A 482 49.94 28.16 -2.34
C SER A 482 49.58 26.74 -2.78
N ALA A 483 50.50 25.77 -2.65
CA ALA A 483 50.24 24.37 -2.96
C ALA A 483 49.21 23.76 -1.99
N LEU A 484 49.32 24.08 -0.70
CA LEU A 484 48.37 23.64 0.33
C LEU A 484 46.98 24.26 0.16
N MET A 485 46.88 25.51 -0.30
CA MET A 485 45.58 26.12 -0.62
C MET A 485 44.93 25.45 -1.84
N ILE A 486 45.69 25.08 -2.88
CA ILE A 486 45.16 24.29 -4.01
C ILE A 486 44.61 22.95 -3.53
N ALA A 487 45.34 22.25 -2.64
CA ALA A 487 44.85 21.01 -2.02
C ALA A 487 43.58 21.24 -1.18
N THR A 488 43.50 22.36 -0.44
CA THR A 488 42.31 22.76 0.32
C THR A 488 41.10 22.93 -0.58
N ILE A 489 41.26 23.66 -1.70
CA ILE A 489 40.19 23.89 -2.68
C ILE A 489 39.73 22.57 -3.31
N ALA A 490 40.65 21.69 -3.70
CA ALA A 490 40.31 20.39 -4.29
C ALA A 490 39.51 19.50 -3.31
N LEU A 491 39.94 19.44 -2.05
CA LEU A 491 39.25 18.69 -1.00
C LEU A 491 37.93 19.34 -0.58
N LEU A 492 37.81 20.67 -0.60
CA LEU A 492 36.56 21.40 -0.41
C LEU A 492 35.56 21.08 -1.52
N ILE A 493 36.00 21.13 -2.78
CA ILE A 493 35.17 20.78 -3.95
C ILE A 493 34.68 19.33 -3.84
N LEU A 494 35.53 18.39 -3.45
CA LEU A 494 35.11 17.01 -3.26
C LEU A 494 34.15 16.87 -2.06
N GLY A 495 34.57 17.33 -0.89
CA GLY A 495 33.88 17.07 0.36
C GLY A 495 32.61 17.90 0.57
N GLY A 496 32.65 19.20 0.28
CA GLY A 496 31.49 20.08 0.48
C GLY A 496 30.33 19.75 -0.46
N ASN A 497 30.62 19.34 -1.70
CA ASN A 497 29.59 18.88 -2.64
C ASN A 497 29.00 17.53 -2.21
N MET A 498 29.82 16.57 -1.77
CA MET A 498 29.31 15.29 -1.27
C MET A 498 28.47 15.46 0.01
N GLN A 499 28.85 16.38 0.91
CA GLN A 499 28.03 16.69 2.08
C GLN A 499 26.66 17.25 1.66
N THR A 500 26.64 18.17 0.70
CA THR A 500 25.40 18.89 0.36
C THR A 500 24.48 18.11 -0.57
N PHE A 501 25.01 17.42 -1.58
CA PHE A 501 24.21 16.75 -2.60
C PHE A 501 23.93 15.27 -2.31
N VAL A 502 24.71 14.64 -1.42
CA VAL A 502 24.50 13.25 -1.02
C VAL A 502 24.07 13.17 0.43
N CYS A 503 24.88 13.66 1.38
CA CYS A 503 24.61 13.37 2.79
C CYS A 503 23.44 14.13 3.38
N ILE A 504 23.32 15.45 3.19
CA ILE A 504 22.18 16.22 3.74
C ILE A 504 20.82 15.62 3.28
N PRO A 505 20.58 15.39 1.97
CA PRO A 505 19.32 14.79 1.51
C PRO A 505 19.03 13.38 2.03
N LEU A 506 20.06 12.55 2.26
CA LEU A 506 19.88 11.20 2.82
C LEU A 506 19.48 11.20 4.31
N TYR A 507 19.58 12.34 4.99
CA TYR A 507 19.13 12.52 6.38
C TYR A 507 17.81 13.27 6.53
N GLU A 508 17.25 13.84 5.45
CA GLU A 508 15.91 14.42 5.43
C GLU A 508 14.83 13.33 5.42
N GLU A 509 13.81 13.44 6.27
CA GLU A 509 12.78 12.39 6.45
C GLU A 509 11.90 12.16 5.20
N GLY A 510 11.85 13.12 4.29
CA GLY A 510 11.08 13.02 3.04
C GLY A 510 11.74 12.15 1.97
N PHE A 511 13.07 11.98 2.00
CA PHE A 511 13.86 11.25 1.00
C PHE A 511 13.55 11.61 -0.48
N THR A 512 13.00 12.80 -0.76
CA THR A 512 12.49 13.19 -2.09
C THR A 512 13.55 13.12 -3.19
N VAL A 513 14.80 13.42 -2.84
CA VAL A 513 15.96 13.29 -3.73
C VAL A 513 16.15 11.86 -4.25
N LEU A 514 15.76 10.81 -3.51
CA LEU A 514 15.82 9.43 -4.01
C LEU A 514 14.73 9.15 -5.07
N ASP A 515 13.56 9.78 -4.95
CA ASP A 515 12.51 9.69 -5.96
C ASP A 515 12.91 10.46 -7.24
N GLU A 516 13.45 11.68 -7.10
CA GLU A 516 13.98 12.47 -8.22
C GLU A 516 15.15 11.77 -8.92
N MET A 517 16.08 11.22 -8.15
CA MET A 517 17.20 10.42 -8.69
C MET A 517 16.65 9.20 -9.42
N LYS A 518 15.64 8.49 -8.89
CA LYS A 518 14.99 7.39 -9.60
C LYS A 518 14.45 7.83 -10.96
N GLU A 519 13.62 8.88 -11.02
CA GLU A 519 12.99 9.31 -12.27
C GLU A 519 14.03 9.69 -13.34
N LYS A 520 15.13 10.33 -12.91
CA LYS A 520 16.22 10.73 -13.80
C LYS A 520 17.09 9.54 -14.21
N LEU A 521 17.35 8.58 -13.31
CA LEU A 521 18.10 7.35 -13.61
C LEU A 521 17.30 6.39 -14.53
N ALA A 522 15.99 6.26 -14.32
CA ALA A 522 15.09 5.49 -15.17
C ALA A 522 15.01 6.02 -16.62
N SER A 523 15.33 7.31 -16.82
CA SER A 523 15.47 7.90 -18.16
C SER A 523 16.84 7.67 -18.82
N LEU A 524 17.83 7.18 -18.06
CA LEU A 524 19.20 6.91 -18.51
C LEU A 524 19.51 5.41 -18.64
N ASP A 525 18.85 4.56 -17.85
CA ASP A 525 18.92 3.11 -17.95
C ASP A 525 17.55 2.48 -17.63
N LYS A 526 17.13 1.47 -18.41
CA LYS A 526 15.87 0.74 -18.21
C LYS A 526 16.01 -0.29 -17.08
N SER A 527 16.40 0.19 -15.89
CA SER A 527 16.40 -0.62 -14.69
C SER A 527 14.97 -0.78 -14.17
N GLU A 528 14.28 -1.80 -14.69
CA GLU A 528 12.97 -2.29 -14.21
C GLU A 528 12.91 -2.58 -12.69
N LEU A 529 14.03 -2.50 -11.95
CA LEU A 529 14.10 -2.78 -10.51
C LEU A 529 13.38 -1.70 -9.69
N LEU A 530 13.33 -0.47 -10.20
CA LEU A 530 12.69 0.67 -9.54
C LEU A 530 11.37 1.08 -10.21
N GLU A 531 10.95 0.40 -11.26
CA GLU A 531 9.70 0.70 -11.97
C GLU A 531 8.51 0.48 -11.02
N GLY A 532 7.54 1.40 -11.02
CA GLY A 532 6.42 1.41 -10.05
C GLY A 532 6.73 1.88 -8.60
N ILE A 533 7.91 1.57 -8.04
CA ILE A 533 8.22 1.86 -6.61
C ILE A 533 8.62 3.33 -6.37
N LYS A 534 8.12 3.98 -5.31
CA LYS A 534 8.70 5.24 -4.79
C LYS A 534 9.68 4.95 -3.64
N PRO A 535 11.00 5.13 -3.80
CA PRO A 535 11.99 4.97 -2.73
C PRO A 535 11.64 5.67 -1.41
N SER A 536 11.10 6.88 -1.45
CA SER A 536 10.70 7.63 -0.25
C SER A 536 9.63 6.91 0.57
N LYS A 537 8.56 6.44 -0.10
CA LYS A 537 7.47 5.66 0.50
C LYS A 537 8.01 4.34 1.04
N LEU A 538 8.77 3.60 0.22
CA LEU A 538 9.35 2.30 0.61
C LEU A 538 10.20 2.42 1.88
N LEU A 539 11.12 3.39 1.94
CA LEU A 539 11.98 3.58 3.11
C LEU A 539 11.21 4.02 4.35
N ASN A 540 10.19 4.88 4.22
CA ASN A 540 9.37 5.31 5.35
C ASN A 540 8.42 4.20 5.87
N ASP A 541 7.81 3.40 5.00
CA ASP A 541 7.03 2.23 5.40
C ASP A 541 7.93 1.16 6.05
N CYS A 542 9.16 0.95 5.56
CA CYS A 542 10.12 0.04 6.18
C CYS A 542 10.73 0.58 7.49
N LYS A 543 10.87 1.90 7.66
CA LYS A 543 11.22 2.55 8.95
C LYS A 543 10.17 2.24 10.03
N GLY A 544 8.90 2.07 9.64
CA GLY A 544 7.80 1.64 10.50
C GLY A 544 7.56 0.13 10.60
N ASP A 545 8.49 -0.70 10.10
CA ASP A 545 8.39 -2.17 10.04
C ASP A 545 7.06 -2.71 9.47
N LYS A 546 6.62 -2.11 8.35
CA LYS A 546 5.51 -2.66 7.58
C LYS A 546 5.93 -3.89 6.79
N SER A 547 4.93 -4.66 6.34
CA SER A 547 5.14 -5.67 5.31
C SER A 547 5.63 -5.03 4.01
N ILE A 548 6.57 -5.71 3.36
CA ILE A 548 7.02 -5.38 2.01
C ILE A 548 5.87 -5.29 0.99
N ILE A 549 4.77 -6.04 1.19
CA ILE A 549 3.59 -6.01 0.29
C ILE A 549 2.91 -4.64 0.31
N TYR A 550 2.78 -4.02 1.50
CA TYR A 550 2.23 -2.67 1.64
C TYR A 550 3.24 -1.59 1.21
N ALA A 551 4.52 -1.77 1.56
CA ALA A 551 5.59 -0.82 1.25
C ALA A 551 5.86 -0.71 -0.26
N LEU A 552 5.77 -1.83 -0.99
CA LEU A 552 5.77 -1.87 -2.46
C LEU A 552 4.46 -1.34 -3.08
N GLY A 553 3.39 -1.25 -2.29
CA GLY A 553 2.06 -0.82 -2.77
C GLY A 553 1.30 -1.87 -3.56
N LEU A 554 1.58 -3.16 -3.37
CA LEU A 554 0.87 -4.26 -4.03
C LEU A 554 -0.55 -4.44 -3.48
N ILE A 555 -0.75 -4.12 -2.20
CA ILE A 555 -2.05 -4.07 -1.52
C ILE A 555 -2.09 -2.73 -0.76
N ASN A 556 -3.27 -2.09 -0.68
CA ASN A 556 -3.43 -0.89 0.14
C ASN A 556 -3.83 -1.27 1.58
N GLU A 557 -3.00 -0.88 2.55
CA GLU A 557 -3.21 -1.11 3.98
C GLU A 557 -4.49 -0.43 4.51
N THR A 558 -4.90 0.70 3.90
CA THR A 558 -6.06 1.49 4.36
C THR A 558 -7.40 1.11 3.71
N ASP A 559 -7.39 0.25 2.68
CA ASP A 559 -8.61 -0.24 2.05
C ASP A 559 -8.80 -1.73 2.39
N PRO A 560 -9.72 -2.09 3.31
CA PRO A 560 -9.97 -3.50 3.65
C PRO A 560 -10.51 -4.30 2.46
N THR A 561 -11.13 -3.63 1.48
CA THR A 561 -11.55 -4.26 0.22
C THR A 561 -10.40 -4.36 -0.80
N SER A 562 -9.20 -3.84 -0.53
CA SER A 562 -8.06 -3.93 -1.45
C SER A 562 -7.67 -5.38 -1.76
N PHE A 563 -7.71 -6.26 -0.76
CA PHE A 563 -7.46 -7.68 -0.98
C PHE A 563 -8.62 -8.36 -1.73
N GLN A 564 -9.86 -7.99 -1.41
CA GLN A 564 -11.06 -8.51 -2.05
C GLN A 564 -11.15 -8.10 -3.54
N LYS A 565 -10.84 -6.83 -3.87
CA LYS A 565 -10.68 -6.29 -5.24
C LYS A 565 -9.57 -6.98 -6.02
N PHE A 566 -8.55 -7.45 -5.31
CA PHE A 566 -7.43 -8.13 -5.90
C PHE A 566 -7.73 -9.61 -6.18
N LEU A 567 -8.51 -10.28 -5.33
CA LEU A 567 -9.06 -11.62 -5.58
C LEU A 567 -10.20 -11.64 -6.61
N THR A 568 -10.94 -10.55 -6.81
CA THR A 568 -12.12 -10.50 -7.73
C THR A 568 -11.78 -10.39 -9.21
N ASN A 569 -10.50 -10.24 -9.59
CA ASN A 569 -10.08 -10.19 -10.99
C ASN A 569 -10.01 -11.58 -11.67
N SER A 570 -10.39 -12.65 -10.98
CA SER A 570 -10.51 -14.01 -11.49
C SER A 570 -11.96 -14.34 -11.90
N ASP A 571 -12.15 -15.23 -12.88
CA ASP A 571 -13.44 -15.50 -13.54
C ASP A 571 -14.56 -16.09 -12.63
N ILE A 572 -14.25 -16.39 -11.36
CA ILE A 572 -15.18 -16.96 -10.37
C ILE A 572 -16.16 -15.89 -9.85
N MET A 573 -15.75 -14.62 -9.82
CA MET A 573 -16.49 -13.52 -9.18
C MET A 573 -17.14 -12.53 -10.16
N ASN A 574 -17.10 -12.80 -11.47
CA ASN A 574 -17.85 -12.00 -12.43
C ASN A 574 -19.37 -12.24 -12.25
N PRO A 575 -20.20 -11.22 -11.97
CA PRO A 575 -21.65 -11.40 -11.86
C PRO A 575 -22.32 -11.78 -13.20
N ASP A 576 -21.64 -11.57 -14.33
CA ASP A 576 -22.12 -11.90 -15.67
C ASP A 576 -21.68 -13.30 -16.17
N SER A 577 -20.89 -14.08 -15.39
CA SER A 577 -20.54 -15.45 -15.76
C SER A 577 -21.52 -16.48 -15.17
N ASP A 578 -22.23 -17.17 -16.07
CA ASP A 578 -23.17 -18.24 -15.78
C ASP A 578 -22.40 -19.50 -15.33
N ASN A 579 -21.96 -19.48 -14.08
CA ASN A 579 -20.98 -20.44 -13.55
C ASN A 579 -21.63 -21.77 -13.14
N GLU A 580 -20.88 -22.87 -13.31
CA GLU A 580 -21.23 -24.23 -12.85
C GLU A 580 -21.64 -24.28 -11.36
N ILE A 581 -21.13 -23.32 -10.58
CA ILE A 581 -21.48 -23.00 -9.19
C ILE A 581 -23.00 -22.75 -9.04
N ASP A 582 -23.50 -21.77 -9.79
CA ASP A 582 -24.89 -21.32 -9.72
C ASP A 582 -25.81 -22.43 -10.22
N GLN A 583 -25.38 -23.20 -11.23
CA GLN A 583 -26.13 -24.34 -11.73
C GLN A 583 -26.18 -25.53 -10.75
N LYS A 584 -25.06 -25.89 -10.09
CA LYS A 584 -25.03 -26.95 -9.05
C LYS A 584 -25.91 -26.58 -7.85
N LEU A 585 -25.78 -25.36 -7.36
CA LEU A 585 -26.55 -24.86 -6.23
C LEU A 585 -28.05 -24.73 -6.57
N ARG A 586 -28.37 -24.26 -7.78
CA ARG A 586 -29.74 -24.23 -8.31
C ARG A 586 -30.30 -25.64 -8.48
N ASN A 587 -29.51 -26.64 -8.86
CA ASN A 587 -29.96 -28.03 -8.95
C ASN A 587 -30.31 -28.60 -7.56
N ALA A 588 -29.50 -28.36 -6.53
CA ALA A 588 -29.80 -28.78 -5.16
C ALA A 588 -31.07 -28.10 -4.62
N LEU A 589 -31.29 -26.83 -4.96
CA LEU A 589 -32.51 -26.09 -4.62
C LEU A 589 -33.74 -26.59 -5.39
N LEU A 590 -33.61 -26.84 -6.69
CA LEU A 590 -34.65 -27.46 -7.52
C LEU A 590 -35.06 -28.83 -6.98
N GLU A 591 -34.15 -29.61 -6.39
CA GLU A 591 -34.47 -30.90 -5.77
C GLU A 591 -35.25 -30.75 -4.45
N ILE A 592 -35.19 -29.60 -3.79
CA ILE A 592 -35.95 -29.29 -2.57
C ILE A 592 -37.35 -28.75 -2.94
N THR A 593 -37.44 -27.88 -3.95
CA THR A 593 -38.69 -27.25 -4.39
C THR A 593 -39.53 -28.11 -5.34
N SER A 594 -38.92 -29.02 -6.10
CA SER A 594 -39.63 -29.87 -7.08
C SER A 594 -40.69 -30.77 -6.45
N ASN A 595 -40.40 -31.44 -5.33
CA ASN A 595 -41.38 -32.25 -4.59
C ASN A 595 -42.57 -31.42 -4.10
N ILE A 596 -42.34 -30.14 -3.76
CA ILE A 596 -43.40 -29.20 -3.35
C ILE A 596 -44.23 -28.81 -4.58
N ARG A 597 -43.57 -28.39 -5.67
CA ARG A 597 -44.20 -27.96 -6.93
C ARG A 597 -45.01 -29.09 -7.58
N GLU A 598 -44.50 -30.33 -7.59
CA GLU A 598 -45.21 -31.51 -8.08
C GLU A 598 -46.52 -31.73 -7.32
N ARG A 599 -46.48 -31.61 -5.99
CA ARG A 599 -47.68 -31.71 -5.14
C ARG A 599 -48.65 -30.57 -5.41
N LEU A 600 -48.19 -29.31 -5.37
CA LEU A 600 -49.02 -28.14 -5.67
C LEU A 600 -49.72 -28.27 -7.04
N HIS A 601 -49.01 -28.73 -8.08
CA HIS A 601 -49.60 -29.03 -9.38
C HIS A 601 -50.67 -30.14 -9.34
N GLN A 602 -50.51 -31.19 -8.53
CA GLN A 602 -51.56 -32.20 -8.33
C GLN A 602 -52.83 -31.59 -7.72
N PHE A 603 -52.72 -30.68 -6.74
CA PHE A 603 -53.87 -29.95 -6.18
C PHE A 603 -54.49 -28.98 -7.19
N THR A 604 -53.69 -28.17 -7.88
CA THR A 604 -54.13 -27.26 -8.96
C THR A 604 -54.93 -28.00 -10.05
N ASN A 605 -54.50 -29.21 -10.41
CA ASN A 605 -55.20 -30.05 -11.39
C ASN A 605 -56.52 -30.62 -10.84
N ALA A 606 -56.58 -30.99 -9.56
CA ALA A 606 -57.79 -31.54 -8.94
C ALA A 606 -58.84 -30.47 -8.60
N LEU A 607 -58.42 -29.23 -8.32
CA LEU A 607 -59.30 -28.07 -8.15
C LEU A 607 -59.90 -27.55 -9.48
N ASN A 608 -59.58 -28.17 -10.62
CA ASN A 608 -60.08 -27.75 -11.93
C ASN A 608 -61.52 -28.22 -12.20
N LEU A 609 -62.47 -27.77 -11.37
CA LEU A 609 -63.88 -28.20 -11.32
C LEU A 609 -64.76 -27.55 -12.40
N GLN A 610 -64.24 -27.31 -13.60
CA GLN A 610 -64.92 -26.57 -14.67
C GLN A 610 -66.29 -27.19 -15.05
N GLU A 611 -66.43 -28.52 -14.96
CA GLU A 611 -67.69 -29.21 -15.24
C GLU A 611 -68.82 -28.80 -14.29
N LEU A 612 -68.53 -28.47 -13.02
CA LEU A 612 -69.54 -28.04 -12.04
C LEU A 612 -70.22 -26.72 -12.42
N LYS A 613 -69.54 -25.86 -13.20
CA LYS A 613 -70.10 -24.61 -13.72
C LYS A 613 -70.98 -24.84 -14.95
N GLU A 614 -70.62 -25.77 -15.82
CA GLU A 614 -71.36 -26.04 -17.07
C GLU A 614 -72.64 -26.86 -16.85
N ILE A 615 -72.69 -27.71 -15.80
CA ILE A 615 -73.84 -28.57 -15.50
C ILE A 615 -75.13 -27.76 -15.25
N PRO A 616 -75.16 -26.73 -14.37
CA PRO A 616 -76.34 -25.89 -14.18
C PRO A 616 -76.81 -25.17 -15.44
N GLU A 617 -75.90 -24.62 -16.24
CA GLU A 617 -76.22 -23.93 -17.50
C GLU A 617 -76.93 -24.89 -18.48
N ARG A 618 -76.35 -26.08 -18.71
CA ARG A 618 -76.93 -27.12 -19.58
C ARG A 618 -78.30 -27.61 -19.09
N LEU A 619 -78.53 -27.66 -17.77
CA LEU A 619 -79.82 -28.03 -17.19
C LEU A 619 -80.86 -26.89 -17.30
N GLN A 620 -80.44 -25.64 -17.13
CA GLN A 620 -81.28 -24.46 -17.24
C GLN A 620 -81.83 -24.26 -18.65
N ASP A 621 -80.98 -24.46 -19.67
CA ASP A 621 -81.39 -24.43 -21.08
C ASP A 621 -82.45 -25.51 -21.38
N ARG A 622 -82.22 -26.74 -20.92
CA ARG A 622 -83.15 -27.86 -21.12
C ARG A 622 -84.47 -27.65 -20.39
N LEU A 623 -84.46 -27.08 -19.19
CA LEU A 623 -85.68 -26.74 -18.46
C LEU A 623 -86.48 -25.63 -19.15
N THR A 624 -85.79 -24.60 -19.65
CA THR A 624 -86.39 -23.48 -20.41
C THR A 624 -87.03 -23.97 -21.70
N ALA A 625 -86.33 -24.81 -22.48
CA ALA A 625 -86.87 -25.46 -23.67
C ALA A 625 -88.07 -26.38 -23.34
N SER A 626 -88.01 -27.08 -22.22
CA SER A 626 -89.12 -27.92 -21.74
C SER A 626 -90.36 -27.08 -21.39
N ARG A 627 -90.20 -25.92 -20.75
CA ARG A 627 -91.32 -25.03 -20.38
C ARG A 627 -92.05 -24.53 -21.62
N SER A 628 -91.31 -24.05 -22.63
CA SER A 628 -91.88 -23.61 -23.91
C SER A 628 -92.70 -24.73 -24.61
N ASN A 629 -92.17 -25.96 -24.61
CA ASN A 629 -92.84 -27.08 -25.28
C ASN A 629 -94.01 -27.67 -24.48
N ILE A 630 -93.97 -27.65 -23.14
CA ILE A 630 -95.13 -28.00 -22.29
C ILE A 630 -96.26 -26.99 -22.49
N SER A 631 -95.95 -25.68 -22.55
CA SER A 631 -96.95 -24.65 -22.84
C SER A 631 -97.62 -24.87 -24.21
N ARG A 632 -96.84 -25.14 -25.26
CA ARG A 632 -97.38 -25.45 -26.59
C ARG A 632 -98.23 -26.72 -26.58
N PHE A 633 -97.77 -27.78 -25.91
CA PHE A 633 -98.53 -29.03 -25.78
C PHE A 633 -99.89 -28.84 -25.09
N ILE A 634 -99.94 -28.04 -24.01
CA ILE A 634 -101.20 -27.70 -23.32
C ILE A 634 -102.12 -26.90 -24.25
N GLU A 635 -101.57 -25.95 -25.02
CA GLU A 635 -102.33 -25.14 -25.98
C GLU A 635 -102.88 -25.98 -27.15
N ASP A 636 -102.06 -26.89 -27.72
CA ASP A 636 -102.45 -27.84 -28.77
C ASP A 636 -103.56 -28.79 -28.29
N VAL A 637 -103.43 -29.36 -27.09
CA VAL A 637 -104.45 -30.23 -26.46
C VAL A 637 -105.73 -29.44 -26.19
N THR A 638 -105.64 -28.25 -25.60
CA THR A 638 -106.81 -27.40 -25.28
C THR A 638 -107.56 -26.98 -26.56
N THR A 639 -106.82 -26.69 -27.64
CA THR A 639 -107.38 -26.32 -28.94
C THR A 639 -108.09 -27.51 -29.58
N ALA A 640 -107.44 -28.69 -29.63
CA ALA A 640 -108.02 -29.90 -30.17
C ALA A 640 -109.31 -30.32 -29.42
N LEU A 641 -109.30 -30.26 -28.07
CA LEU A 641 -110.51 -30.46 -27.28
C LEU A 641 -111.60 -29.45 -27.66
N ARG A 642 -111.31 -28.14 -27.66
CA ARG A 642 -112.32 -27.11 -27.98
C ARG A 642 -112.96 -27.30 -29.37
N GLU A 643 -112.26 -27.89 -30.32
CA GLU A 643 -112.78 -28.20 -31.66
C GLU A 643 -113.55 -29.54 -31.74
N ASP A 644 -113.21 -30.54 -30.91
CA ASP A 644 -113.81 -31.89 -30.93
C ASP A 644 -115.02 -32.08 -29.95
N LEU A 645 -115.30 -31.12 -29.05
CA LEU A 645 -116.29 -31.22 -27.95
C LEU A 645 -117.75 -30.88 -28.35
N SER A 646 -118.70 -31.56 -27.71
CA SER A 646 -120.13 -31.22 -27.77
C SER A 646 -120.59 -30.50 -26.49
N LYS A 647 -121.83 -29.97 -26.47
CA LYS A 647 -122.31 -29.00 -25.47
C LYS A 647 -122.38 -29.46 -23.99
N ASN A 648 -122.08 -30.73 -23.68
CA ASN A 648 -122.18 -31.29 -22.33
C ASN A 648 -120.81 -31.61 -21.67
N ASP A 649 -119.70 -31.45 -22.37
CA ASP A 649 -118.39 -31.97 -21.94
C ASP A 649 -117.52 -30.94 -21.17
N LEU A 650 -118.15 -30.15 -20.28
CA LEU A 650 -117.50 -29.06 -19.53
C LEU A 650 -116.48 -29.55 -18.50
N ASP A 651 -116.71 -30.73 -17.91
CA ASP A 651 -115.85 -31.32 -16.88
C ASP A 651 -114.46 -31.70 -17.42
N ILE A 652 -114.38 -32.12 -18.69
CA ILE A 652 -113.11 -32.52 -19.33
C ILE A 652 -112.18 -31.33 -19.51
N LEU A 653 -112.74 -30.15 -19.84
CA LEU A 653 -111.95 -28.91 -19.94
C LEU A 653 -111.38 -28.48 -18.58
N HIS A 654 -112.11 -28.75 -17.48
CA HIS A 654 -111.63 -28.49 -16.12
C HIS A 654 -110.45 -29.40 -15.78
N ILE A 655 -110.56 -30.71 -16.05
CA ILE A 655 -109.48 -31.70 -15.83
C ILE A 655 -108.20 -31.31 -16.59
N VAL A 656 -108.30 -30.86 -17.84
CA VAL A 656 -107.13 -30.41 -18.62
C VAL A 656 -106.51 -29.14 -18.04
N ASN A 657 -107.32 -28.19 -17.59
CA ASN A 657 -106.83 -26.94 -17.01
C ASN A 657 -106.20 -27.14 -15.61
N ASP A 658 -106.77 -28.02 -14.78
CA ASP A 658 -106.20 -28.40 -13.48
C ASP A 658 -104.89 -29.18 -13.66
N SER A 659 -104.84 -30.09 -14.65
CA SER A 659 -103.62 -30.81 -15.03
C SER A 659 -102.53 -29.86 -15.54
N ALA A 660 -102.91 -28.84 -16.33
CA ALA A 660 -101.98 -27.79 -16.78
C ALA A 660 -101.45 -26.97 -15.60
N ALA A 661 -102.32 -26.56 -14.66
CA ALA A 661 -101.92 -25.84 -13.45
C ALA A 661 -100.97 -26.67 -12.56
N ALA A 662 -101.24 -27.98 -12.42
CA ALA A 662 -100.35 -28.92 -11.73
C ALA A 662 -98.97 -29.01 -12.41
N LEU A 663 -98.92 -29.18 -13.73
CA LEU A 663 -97.66 -29.20 -14.49
C LEU A 663 -96.88 -27.89 -14.32
N TYR A 664 -97.52 -26.73 -14.45
CA TYR A 664 -96.85 -25.44 -14.25
C TYR A 664 -96.32 -25.26 -12.82
N SER A 665 -97.07 -25.73 -11.81
CA SER A 665 -96.63 -25.74 -10.41
C SER A 665 -95.38 -26.60 -10.21
N GLU A 666 -95.37 -27.82 -10.76
CA GLU A 666 -94.20 -28.71 -10.70
C GLU A 666 -92.99 -28.17 -11.48
N MET A 667 -93.21 -27.52 -12.62
CA MET A 667 -92.16 -26.81 -13.36
C MET A 667 -91.52 -25.69 -12.55
N ASN A 668 -92.32 -24.95 -11.76
CA ASN A 668 -91.82 -23.88 -10.90
C ASN A 668 -91.04 -24.46 -9.71
N ALA A 669 -91.54 -25.52 -9.07
CA ALA A 669 -90.83 -26.24 -8.02
C ALA A 669 -89.51 -26.88 -8.53
N LEU A 670 -89.49 -27.36 -9.78
CA LEU A 670 -88.28 -27.87 -10.43
C LEU A 670 -87.26 -26.76 -10.72
N GLN A 671 -87.72 -25.59 -11.18
CA GLN A 671 -86.88 -24.42 -11.39
C GLN A 671 -86.25 -23.93 -10.08
N GLU A 672 -87.02 -23.91 -8.98
CA GLU A 672 -86.50 -23.51 -7.67
C GLU A 672 -85.41 -24.46 -7.17
N LYS A 673 -85.63 -25.78 -7.29
CA LYS A 673 -84.62 -26.80 -6.96
C LYS A 673 -83.37 -26.70 -7.84
N LEU A 674 -83.53 -26.42 -9.13
CA LEU A 674 -82.41 -26.20 -10.05
C LEU A 674 -81.61 -24.95 -9.65
N ASN A 675 -82.27 -23.88 -9.24
CA ASN A 675 -81.60 -22.68 -8.75
C ASN A 675 -80.75 -22.97 -7.50
N ARG A 676 -81.31 -23.65 -6.49
CA ARG A 676 -80.55 -24.04 -5.27
C ARG A 676 -79.36 -24.94 -5.59
N PHE A 677 -79.53 -25.89 -6.52
CA PHE A 677 -78.45 -26.76 -6.99
C PHE A 677 -77.36 -25.96 -7.72
N SER A 678 -77.75 -25.05 -8.62
CA SER A 678 -76.86 -24.13 -9.32
C SER A 678 -76.04 -23.26 -8.36
N GLU A 679 -76.69 -22.62 -7.39
CA GLU A 679 -76.05 -21.81 -6.36
C GLU A 679 -75.05 -22.63 -5.53
N THR A 680 -75.41 -23.86 -5.17
CA THR A 680 -74.50 -24.78 -4.44
C THR A 680 -73.25 -25.11 -5.26
N LEU A 681 -73.40 -25.46 -6.54
CA LEU A 681 -72.26 -25.80 -7.41
C LEU A 681 -71.39 -24.58 -7.75
N LEU A 682 -71.99 -23.42 -8.02
CA LEU A 682 -71.27 -22.19 -8.32
C LEU A 682 -70.46 -21.70 -7.11
N ASN A 683 -70.99 -21.80 -5.90
CA ASN A 683 -70.23 -21.47 -4.69
C ASN A 683 -69.01 -22.38 -4.52
N ILE A 684 -69.17 -23.70 -4.71
CA ILE A 684 -68.06 -24.66 -4.64
C ILE A 684 -67.01 -24.38 -5.75
N TYR A 685 -67.45 -24.05 -6.97
CA TYR A 685 -66.54 -23.68 -8.07
C TYR A 685 -65.76 -22.39 -7.76
N ASN A 686 -66.44 -21.34 -7.28
CA ASN A 686 -65.80 -20.06 -6.96
C ASN A 686 -64.81 -20.19 -5.79
N GLU A 687 -65.14 -21.00 -4.78
CA GLU A 687 -64.22 -21.36 -3.69
C GLU A 687 -62.99 -22.11 -4.24
N ALA A 688 -63.18 -23.12 -5.11
CA ALA A 688 -62.08 -23.87 -5.73
C ALA A 688 -61.14 -23.01 -6.59
N ASP A 689 -61.69 -22.08 -7.39
CA ASP A 689 -60.92 -21.21 -8.28
C ASP A 689 -60.10 -20.18 -7.48
N LEU A 690 -60.66 -19.63 -6.39
CA LEU A 690 -59.93 -18.79 -5.44
C LEU A 690 -58.73 -19.54 -4.82
N TYR A 691 -58.91 -20.79 -4.43
CA TYR A 691 -57.84 -21.61 -3.86
C TYR A 691 -56.77 -22.01 -4.89
N LYS A 692 -57.17 -22.20 -6.15
CA LYS A 692 -56.26 -22.43 -7.28
C LYS A 692 -55.36 -21.21 -7.55
N ASP A 693 -55.91 -19.99 -7.48
CA ASP A 693 -55.10 -18.77 -7.57
C ASP A 693 -54.13 -18.61 -6.40
N LYS A 694 -54.53 -18.96 -5.17
CA LYS A 694 -53.64 -18.99 -3.99
C LYS A 694 -52.47 -19.97 -4.15
N ILE A 695 -52.73 -21.18 -4.67
CA ILE A 695 -51.65 -22.14 -5.00
C ILE A 695 -50.69 -21.56 -6.04
N ARG A 696 -51.21 -20.86 -7.06
CA ARG A 696 -50.39 -20.26 -8.11
C ARG A 696 -49.48 -19.13 -7.60
N ASP A 697 -49.89 -18.38 -6.58
CA ASP A 697 -49.04 -17.40 -5.91
C ASP A 697 -47.91 -18.06 -5.09
N ILE A 698 -48.18 -19.21 -4.46
CA ILE A 698 -47.16 -20.02 -3.79
C ILE A 698 -46.15 -20.60 -4.79
N GLU A 699 -46.62 -21.11 -5.94
CA GLU A 699 -45.75 -21.57 -7.04
C GLU A 699 -44.85 -20.44 -7.55
N SER A 700 -45.39 -19.24 -7.79
CA SER A 700 -44.60 -18.06 -8.20
C SER A 700 -43.61 -17.59 -7.13
N SER A 701 -43.91 -17.80 -5.85
CA SER A 701 -43.02 -17.49 -4.74
C SER A 701 -41.83 -18.46 -4.68
N LEU A 702 -42.05 -19.75 -4.98
CA LEU A 702 -40.99 -20.76 -5.12
C LEU A 702 -40.04 -20.44 -6.30
N ASP A 703 -40.56 -19.98 -7.44
CA ASP A 703 -39.74 -19.55 -8.58
C ASP A 703 -38.77 -18.41 -8.19
N GLN A 704 -39.24 -17.44 -7.39
CA GLN A 704 -38.40 -16.33 -6.92
C GLN A 704 -37.28 -16.79 -5.96
N VAL A 705 -37.53 -17.81 -5.13
CA VAL A 705 -36.50 -18.42 -4.28
C VAL A 705 -35.43 -19.06 -5.15
N GLU A 706 -35.82 -19.86 -6.16
CA GLU A 706 -34.90 -20.56 -7.06
C GLU A 706 -34.00 -19.61 -7.87
N GLU A 707 -34.45 -18.39 -8.18
CA GLU A 707 -33.67 -17.40 -8.93
C GLU A 707 -32.77 -16.53 -8.04
N LYS A 708 -33.25 -16.11 -6.86
CA LYS A 708 -32.54 -15.18 -5.96
C LYS A 708 -31.53 -15.88 -5.07
N LEU A 709 -31.88 -17.05 -4.55
CA LEU A 709 -31.12 -17.69 -3.49
C LEU A 709 -29.69 -18.11 -3.89
N PRO A 710 -29.41 -18.62 -5.12
CA PRO A 710 -28.04 -18.90 -5.53
C PRO A 710 -27.11 -17.67 -5.43
N LYS A 711 -27.59 -16.50 -5.83
CA LYS A 711 -26.85 -15.23 -5.79
C LYS A 711 -26.53 -14.80 -4.35
N VAL A 712 -27.49 -14.94 -3.44
CA VAL A 712 -27.33 -14.63 -2.00
C VAL A 712 -26.32 -15.56 -1.33
N VAL A 713 -26.43 -16.86 -1.60
CA VAL A 713 -25.48 -17.87 -1.11
C VAL A 713 -24.07 -17.62 -1.62
N LYS A 714 -23.89 -17.34 -2.90
CA LYS A 714 -22.60 -17.04 -3.54
C LYS A 714 -21.92 -15.86 -2.84
N ALA A 715 -22.66 -14.79 -2.53
CA ALA A 715 -22.15 -13.64 -1.78
C ALA A 715 -21.70 -14.00 -0.35
N HIS A 716 -22.47 -14.82 0.38
CA HIS A 716 -22.14 -15.20 1.76
C HIS A 716 -20.96 -16.17 1.85
N LEU A 717 -20.86 -17.10 0.89
CA LEU A 717 -19.70 -17.98 0.67
C LEU A 717 -18.42 -17.16 0.48
N PHE A 718 -18.46 -16.12 -0.37
CA PHE A 718 -17.31 -15.23 -0.59
C PHE A 718 -16.92 -14.45 0.66
N HIS A 719 -17.88 -13.96 1.45
CA HIS A 719 -17.58 -13.27 2.70
C HIS A 719 -16.95 -14.22 3.74
N ALA A 720 -17.46 -15.45 3.84
CA ALA A 720 -16.89 -16.49 4.71
C ALA A 720 -15.43 -16.82 4.32
N VAL A 721 -15.16 -17.05 3.03
CA VAL A 721 -13.81 -17.26 2.50
C VAL A 721 -12.88 -16.07 2.77
N ALA A 722 -13.30 -14.85 2.41
CA ALA A 722 -12.47 -13.66 2.57
C ALA A 722 -12.09 -13.39 4.04
N SER A 723 -13.00 -13.70 4.98
CA SER A 723 -12.76 -13.56 6.42
C SER A 723 -11.98 -14.73 7.03
N SER A 724 -12.17 -15.98 6.57
CA SER A 724 -11.57 -17.17 7.17
C SER A 724 -10.11 -17.43 6.80
N THR A 725 -9.62 -16.89 5.68
CA THR A 725 -8.21 -17.08 5.26
C THR A 725 -7.19 -16.46 6.23
N GLY A 726 -7.61 -15.51 7.07
CA GLY A 726 -6.72 -14.74 7.94
C GLY A 726 -5.63 -13.98 7.17
N TRP A 727 -5.80 -13.79 5.86
CA TRP A 727 -4.76 -13.28 4.97
C TRP A 727 -4.33 -11.86 5.32
N THR A 728 -5.26 -10.99 5.74
CA THR A 728 -4.95 -9.63 6.19
C THR A 728 -3.95 -9.62 7.36
N ALA A 729 -4.13 -10.49 8.35
CA ALA A 729 -3.20 -10.66 9.48
C ALA A 729 -1.88 -11.33 9.06
N ARG A 730 -1.90 -12.25 8.08
CA ARG A 730 -0.69 -12.87 7.51
C ARG A 730 0.14 -11.87 6.71
N VAL A 731 -0.46 -11.10 5.81
CA VAL A 731 0.20 -10.07 5.00
C VAL A 731 0.95 -9.07 5.86
N GLN A 732 0.38 -8.59 6.97
CA GLN A 732 1.07 -7.69 7.92
C GLN A 732 2.43 -8.22 8.43
N ASN A 733 2.65 -9.54 8.34
CA ASN A 733 3.85 -10.23 8.79
C ASN A 733 4.74 -10.76 7.64
N ILE A 734 4.25 -10.84 6.40
CA ILE A 734 5.06 -11.28 5.25
C ILE A 734 6.16 -10.25 4.96
N GLY A 735 7.43 -10.65 5.03
CA GLY A 735 8.54 -9.80 4.62
C GLY A 735 8.59 -8.47 5.36
N LYS A 736 8.54 -8.50 6.70
CA LYS A 736 8.75 -7.33 7.58
C LYS A 736 10.01 -6.55 7.17
N CYS A 737 9.83 -5.35 6.61
CA CYS A 737 10.88 -4.73 5.80
C CYS A 737 11.85 -3.79 6.54
N PHE A 738 11.80 -3.75 7.88
CA PHE A 738 12.81 -3.06 8.70
C PHE A 738 14.28 -3.45 8.38
N PRO A 739 14.64 -4.68 7.96
CA PRO A 739 15.98 -4.99 7.47
C PRO A 739 16.43 -4.14 6.27
N VAL A 740 15.51 -3.73 5.38
CA VAL A 740 15.80 -2.82 4.25
C VAL A 740 16.12 -1.42 4.76
N TRP A 741 15.37 -0.93 5.75
CA TRP A 741 15.66 0.35 6.43
C TRP A 741 17.00 0.31 7.18
N ILE A 742 17.31 -0.79 7.87
CA ILE A 742 18.63 -1.02 8.48
C ILE A 742 19.73 -0.99 7.44
N ALA A 743 19.58 -1.72 6.33
CA ALA A 743 20.55 -1.77 5.24
C ALA A 743 20.80 -0.35 4.66
N PHE A 744 19.75 0.44 4.45
CA PHE A 744 19.87 1.85 4.07
C PHE A 744 20.58 2.67 5.16
N LYS A 745 20.18 2.54 6.44
CA LYS A 745 20.81 3.26 7.55
C LYS A 745 22.28 2.93 7.67
N ILE A 746 22.68 1.66 7.55
CA ILE A 746 24.09 1.23 7.60
C ILE A 746 24.83 1.76 6.37
N ALA A 747 24.29 1.65 5.15
CA ALA A 747 24.94 2.19 3.95
C ALA A 747 25.15 3.71 4.08
N ARG A 748 24.12 4.44 4.54
CA ARG A 748 24.18 5.87 4.82
C ARG A 748 25.10 6.20 6.00
N THR A 749 25.17 5.39 7.04
CA THR A 749 26.13 5.56 8.16
C THR A 749 27.51 4.99 7.82
N ALA A 750 27.68 4.38 6.65
CA ALA A 750 28.97 3.90 6.17
C ALA A 750 29.56 4.80 5.09
N VAL A 751 28.74 5.37 4.18
CA VAL A 751 29.12 6.30 3.09
C VAL A 751 28.79 7.75 3.42
N CYS A 752 27.88 7.93 4.38
CA CYS A 752 27.71 9.17 5.07
C CYS A 752 28.09 9.19 6.57
N GLU A 753 28.75 8.16 7.16
CA GLU A 753 29.49 8.09 8.47
C GLU A 753 31.03 8.42 8.55
N PHE A 754 31.90 7.98 7.61
CA PHE A 754 33.39 7.90 7.81
C PHE A 754 34.39 8.48 6.73
N VAL A 755 34.10 9.57 5.99
CA VAL A 755 35.07 10.47 5.27
C VAL A 755 34.55 11.86 4.98
N VAL A 756 33.51 12.09 4.20
CA VAL A 756 33.09 13.45 3.87
C VAL A 756 33.06 14.33 5.12
N ALA A 757 32.76 13.85 6.35
CA ALA A 757 33.19 14.60 7.54
C ALA A 757 34.69 14.53 7.89
N PRO A 758 35.41 13.39 8.00
CA PRO A 758 36.89 13.39 7.96
C PRO A 758 37.59 14.28 6.91
N ILE A 759 37.41 14.08 5.59
CA ILE A 759 37.78 14.98 4.47
C ILE A 759 37.35 16.42 4.74
N ASN A 760 36.11 16.69 5.18
CA ASN A 760 35.70 18.06 5.46
C ASN A 760 36.45 18.66 6.64
N GLY A 761 36.62 17.91 7.73
CA GLY A 761 37.42 18.29 8.88
C GLY A 761 38.89 18.43 8.54
N TYR A 762 39.40 17.68 7.56
CA TYR A 762 40.77 17.73 7.10
C TYR A 762 41.05 18.97 6.25
N TRP A 763 40.23 19.26 5.24
CA TRP A 763 40.39 20.51 4.47
C TRP A 763 40.05 21.74 5.30
N PHE A 764 39.09 21.65 6.23
CA PHE A 764 38.78 22.75 7.14
C PHE A 764 39.96 23.05 8.07
N GLY A 765 40.66 22.01 8.56
CA GLY A 765 41.91 22.16 9.32
C GLY A 765 43.03 22.78 8.50
N LEU A 766 43.19 22.35 7.25
CA LEU A 766 44.17 22.91 6.32
C LEU A 766 43.88 24.40 6.02
N GLY A 767 42.62 24.74 5.75
CA GLY A 767 42.16 26.12 5.55
C GLY A 767 42.33 27.01 6.78
N TRP A 768 42.03 26.50 7.97
CA TRP A 768 42.28 27.17 9.25
C TRP A 768 43.77 27.48 9.42
N ALA A 769 44.64 26.48 9.21
CA ALA A 769 46.09 26.67 9.33
C ALA A 769 46.59 27.75 8.34
N LEU A 770 46.14 27.71 7.08
CA LEU A 770 46.47 28.70 6.05
C LEU A 770 45.99 30.12 6.41
N PHE A 771 44.81 30.25 7.00
CA PHE A 771 44.32 31.56 7.48
C PHE A 771 45.22 32.13 8.60
N ILE A 772 45.63 31.31 9.57
CA ILE A 772 46.50 31.72 10.68
C ILE A 772 47.95 31.99 10.23
N ILE A 773 48.41 31.42 9.11
CA ILE A 773 49.74 31.69 8.55
C ILE A 773 49.94 33.19 8.21
N ILE A 774 48.91 33.89 7.73
CA ILE A 774 49.01 35.32 7.37
C ILE A 774 49.48 36.20 8.55
N PRO A 775 48.77 36.26 9.70
CA PRO A 775 49.24 37.02 10.85
C PRO A 775 50.54 36.44 11.44
N THR A 776 50.73 35.12 11.38
CA THR A 776 51.98 34.47 11.85
C THR A 776 53.21 35.01 11.12
N ILE A 777 53.14 35.20 9.80
CA ILE A 777 54.22 35.81 9.01
C ILE A 777 54.52 37.22 9.52
N PHE A 778 53.50 38.06 9.70
CA PHE A 778 53.67 39.43 10.19
C PHE A 778 54.38 39.47 11.55
N PHE A 779 53.89 38.71 12.54
CA PHE A 779 54.50 38.69 13.87
C PHE A 779 55.91 38.11 13.86
N SER A 780 56.18 37.08 13.04
CA SER A 780 57.52 36.47 12.91
C SER A 780 58.54 37.44 12.31
N VAL A 781 58.21 38.14 11.21
CA VAL A 781 59.08 39.15 10.58
C VAL A 781 59.36 40.30 11.56
N LYS A 782 58.35 40.79 12.28
CA LYS A 782 58.53 41.87 13.25
C LYS A 782 59.35 41.44 14.46
N LEU A 783 59.12 40.23 14.99
CA LEU A 783 59.83 39.72 16.16
C LEU A 783 61.30 39.40 15.85
N SER A 784 61.59 38.81 14.68
CA SER A 784 62.96 38.43 14.27
C SER A 784 63.96 39.58 14.32
N ARG A 785 63.55 40.83 14.02
CA ARG A 785 64.43 42.02 14.11
C ARG A 785 64.99 42.25 15.52
N PHE A 786 64.27 41.85 16.58
CA PHE A 786 64.74 41.99 17.95
C PHE A 786 65.75 40.90 18.36
N TYR A 787 65.87 39.83 17.57
CA TYR A 787 66.71 38.66 17.88
C TYR A 787 67.95 38.55 16.96
N LEU A 788 67.82 38.92 15.67
CA LEU A 788 68.96 38.97 14.73
C LEU A 788 70.05 39.93 15.20
N ARG A 789 71.32 39.55 15.04
CA ARG A 789 72.49 40.42 15.29
C ARG A 789 72.63 41.42 14.13
N MET A 790 72.71 42.71 14.45
CA MET A 790 72.88 43.79 13.46
C MET A 790 74.36 43.96 13.10
N LYS A 791 74.67 44.52 11.92
CA LYS A 791 76.07 44.87 11.54
C LYS A 791 76.45 46.28 12.00
N TYR A 792 75.49 47.20 11.96
CA TYR A 792 75.67 48.60 12.33
C TYR A 792 74.68 49.00 13.42
N ASP A 793 75.04 49.97 14.24
CA ASP A 793 74.11 50.64 15.15
C ASP A 793 73.63 51.96 14.50
N ASP A 794 72.35 52.30 14.62
CA ASP A 794 71.83 53.55 14.03
C ASP A 794 72.18 54.78 14.89
N ASP A 795 72.76 54.58 16.08
CA ASP A 795 73.16 55.65 17.00
C ASP A 795 74.59 56.21 16.72
N SER A 796 75.32 55.70 15.72
CA SER A 796 76.68 56.13 15.38
C SER A 796 76.79 56.91 14.05
N TYR A 797 76.03 58.00 13.90
CA TYR A 797 76.21 58.98 12.81
C TYR A 797 76.86 60.27 13.36
N ILE A 798 78.19 60.19 13.55
CA ILE A 798 79.24 61.22 13.63
C ILE A 798 78.87 62.61 14.20
N PRO A 799 79.47 63.05 15.32
CA PRO A 799 79.76 64.46 15.56
C PRO A 799 81.06 64.86 14.83
N ASP A 800 80.95 65.73 13.84
CA ASP A 800 82.08 66.25 13.06
C ASP A 800 82.71 67.44 13.80
N SER A 801 83.43 67.13 14.89
CA SER A 801 84.26 68.07 15.65
C SER A 801 85.18 67.29 16.58
N GLY A 802 86.49 67.39 16.39
CA GLY A 802 87.46 66.59 17.15
C GLY A 802 87.61 67.04 18.60
N GLU A 803 87.52 66.09 19.52
CA GLU A 803 88.23 66.12 20.80
C GLU A 803 88.49 64.69 21.25
N ALA A 804 89.74 64.37 21.56
CA ALA A 804 90.12 63.05 22.07
C ALA A 804 89.97 63.04 23.59
N ILE A 805 89.16 62.13 24.11
CA ILE A 805 89.07 61.85 25.57
C ILE A 805 89.76 60.50 25.81
N PRO A 806 90.70 60.37 26.78
CA PRO A 806 91.52 59.18 26.91
C PRO A 806 90.79 57.94 27.41
N LEU A 807 91.37 56.77 27.13
CA LEU A 807 91.02 55.49 27.74
C LEU A 807 91.43 55.49 29.22
N GLU A 808 90.53 55.05 30.11
CA GLU A 808 90.91 54.55 31.43
C GLU A 808 91.22 53.05 31.32
N GLU A 809 92.37 52.65 31.86
CA GLU A 809 92.94 51.31 31.78
C GLU A 809 93.17 50.73 33.21
N PRO A 810 93.71 49.52 33.40
CA PRO A 810 92.95 48.35 33.87
C PRO A 810 93.18 47.99 35.34
N GLN A 811 92.37 47.08 35.89
CA GLN A 811 92.73 46.32 37.10
C GLN A 811 93.04 44.85 36.78
N PHE A 812 94.24 44.43 37.19
CA PHE A 812 94.80 43.10 37.02
C PHE A 812 94.41 42.14 38.16
N GLY A 813 94.32 40.84 37.83
CA GLY A 813 94.37 39.72 38.79
C GLY A 813 94.73 38.42 38.03
N PRO A 814 95.59 37.51 38.55
CA PRO A 814 96.55 36.82 37.68
C PRO A 814 96.47 35.27 37.66
N HIS A 815 97.33 34.69 36.79
CA HIS A 815 97.66 33.25 36.61
C HIS A 815 96.65 32.41 35.82
N GLN A 816 97.04 31.48 34.91
CA GLN A 816 98.36 30.92 34.56
C GLN A 816 98.36 30.43 33.08
N ASN A 817 99.44 30.71 32.32
CA ASN A 817 100.33 29.75 31.63
C ASN A 817 99.78 28.34 31.23
N TYR A 818 100.06 27.73 30.06
CA TYR A 818 100.90 28.02 28.88
C TYR A 818 100.33 27.30 27.64
N MET A 819 100.47 27.85 26.43
CA MET A 819 101.36 27.33 25.35
C MET A 819 101.07 28.01 24.01
N VAL A 820 102.11 28.62 23.44
CA VAL A 820 102.17 29.05 22.04
C VAL A 820 103.13 28.10 21.32
N HIS A 821 102.76 27.63 20.13
CA HIS A 821 103.74 27.35 19.08
C HIS A 821 103.21 27.85 17.73
N PRO A 822 104.05 28.43 16.85
CA PRO A 822 103.55 29.34 15.81
C PRO A 822 103.73 28.82 14.37
N SER A 823 102.91 29.40 13.48
CA SER A 823 103.20 29.81 12.09
C SER A 823 104.09 28.94 11.16
N SER A 824 103.51 28.59 10.02
CA SER A 824 104.09 28.89 8.69
C SER A 824 102.92 29.34 7.78
N ASN A 825 102.96 30.54 7.19
CA ASN A 825 103.57 30.86 5.89
C ASN A 825 103.19 29.83 4.79
N ASN A 826 102.74 30.21 3.59
CA ASN A 826 102.74 31.52 2.95
C ASN A 826 101.82 31.45 1.70
N GLN A 827 101.04 32.49 1.38
CA GLN A 827 100.93 33.03 0.01
C GLN A 827 99.96 34.22 -0.09
N SER A 828 100.55 35.40 -0.14
CA SER A 828 99.92 36.61 -0.66
C SER A 828 99.65 36.48 -2.17
N ARG A 829 98.41 36.74 -2.60
CA ARG A 829 98.13 37.32 -3.93
C ARG A 829 97.22 38.53 -3.78
N ASN A 830 97.85 39.71 -3.73
CA ASN A 830 97.22 40.92 -4.27
C ASN A 830 96.86 40.65 -5.74
N PHE A 831 95.80 41.27 -6.26
CA PHE A 831 95.96 42.32 -7.28
C PHE A 831 94.62 43.04 -7.55
N HIS A 832 94.58 44.30 -7.13
CA HIS A 832 93.93 45.46 -7.74
C HIS A 832 92.42 45.49 -8.08
N TYR A 833 91.79 46.49 -7.46
CA TYR A 833 90.59 47.18 -7.91
C TYR A 833 90.64 47.64 -9.37
N LYS A 834 89.45 47.68 -9.97
CA LYS A 834 89.00 48.83 -10.75
C LYS A 834 87.56 49.18 -10.35
#